data_AF-A0A1V5PZ87-F1
#
_entry.id   AF-A0A1V5PZ87-F1
#
_cell.length_a   1.000
_cell.length_b   1.000
_cell.length_c   1.000
_cell.angle_alpha   90.00
_cell.angle_beta   90.00
_cell.angle_gamma   90.00
#
_symmetry.space_group_name_H-M   'P 1'
#
loop_
_entity.id
_entity.type
_entity.pdbx_description
1 polymer ?
#
loop_
_entity_poly.entity_id
_entity_poly.type
_entity_poly.pdbx_seq_one_letter_code
_entity_poly.pdbx_strand_id
1 'polypeptide(L)'
;MSAWKIVVPHAASNYVLNPSAETTGNYTAYLAATVTRSTTYSARGEYSYKIVPGGAGRGVTLNTSTDLDGIPVYVLFYARGVNGSLVIDSGTSTYATTRVQIMGSDWYLYISEVANDIGVDFAIYNTANETWYLDAVMVTLAVAGDNPAQTYLDGDQPGCSWSLGAHASLSTRPVTSRAGGIVYDLLDDYGLHIESIAGDMTRPLNIVSERPFRAGGSVDMTRIGARTLILVGWLITSNVLPLHVQHVALTDILRPDAVPVASDGRPQPVVLQYWGTEKVLQLRAHYGGGLDEMQDAKDCGNQRYPLTFDVVEPYWEEVIERALDVTTETTGTARMVMGRIEGEWGVMGPPASIGALRKEGVRSIAETPEYVYFAGDFENFDGAGQDIIVRYHKVTGAWDTPYTIAPTSLTANIWINKLLVLPDGRIVAAGYYETIDGVNVGSIGVYNEATATWSVFGNGLTTQDVLDLEIDLVTGDVYAALGGTQLYVLPYPYAVWAAAFVPAPGGIEQIEIVTNEGSARSQWMYAGCLSALARIMINSPTPPAWETITTATTFRALESTGTEIYTGGGTTYSFGVVANAGGNAPLYITLADSDNLVNTVTHDPRTGYIYITGDFTRLGYLDNARACARFKNGLFYNMEITLPLEGGVTLESHAFHVGVDQSVSVGPVYPWLPPRPVQDNVNLYIGFNTVGTAIWPGGITAVTANVPGGAESKPIIRLTRTGGMSARIESVYNRTTGDEIRLNLDLNDGESIYIDLVGLRVYSDYNNVQRSLTPLPGSRFASFSLLPTGNQIDVRAVNDGATIEGVLRYIQRHHSYRSANVAE
;
A
#
# COMPACT_ATOMS: atom_id res chain seq x y z
N MET A 1 -0.08 21.53 39.41
CA MET A 1 -0.20 20.95 38.06
C MET A 1 -0.58 19.49 38.14
N SER A 2 -1.87 19.24 37.94
CA SER A 2 -2.39 17.89 37.73
C SER A 2 -2.08 17.44 36.29
N ALA A 3 -2.03 16.13 36.08
CA ALA A 3 -1.86 15.58 34.74
C ALA A 3 -3.13 15.73 33.88
N TRP A 4 -4.28 16.06 34.45
CA TRP A 4 -5.55 16.10 33.74
C TRP A 4 -5.97 17.53 33.42
N LYS A 5 -6.25 17.74 32.14
CA LYS A 5 -6.71 19.02 31.60
C LYS A 5 -8.03 18.85 30.86
N ILE A 6 -8.80 19.92 30.78
CA ILE A 6 -10.00 20.00 29.94
C ILE A 6 -9.84 21.16 28.97
N VAL A 7 -10.27 20.95 27.72
CA VAL A 7 -10.32 22.01 26.72
C VAL A 7 -11.68 22.68 26.78
N VAL A 8 -11.68 23.98 27.06
CA VAL A 8 -12.89 24.80 27.15
C VAL A 8 -13.04 25.60 25.86
N PRO A 9 -14.20 25.53 25.17
CA PRO A 9 -14.46 26.28 23.95
C PRO A 9 -14.15 27.77 24.13
N HIS A 10 -13.29 28.30 23.27
CA HIS A 10 -12.92 29.71 23.28
C HIS A 10 -12.75 30.22 21.86
N ALA A 11 -13.37 31.38 21.58
CA ALA A 11 -13.23 32.04 20.29
C ALA A 11 -11.84 32.65 20.19
N ALA A 12 -11.10 32.29 19.15
CA ALA A 12 -9.75 32.81 18.93
C ALA A 12 -9.45 32.91 17.43
N SER A 13 -8.54 33.83 17.11
CA SER A 13 -8.02 34.04 15.77
C SER A 13 -6.51 33.84 15.80
N ASN A 14 -5.99 33.07 14.85
CA ASN A 14 -4.57 32.95 14.62
C ASN A 14 -4.19 33.90 13.49
N TYR A 15 -3.37 34.89 13.85
CA TYR A 15 -2.93 35.94 12.94
C TYR A 15 -1.73 35.51 12.10
N VAL A 16 -1.07 34.40 12.40
CA VAL A 16 0.06 33.91 11.60
C VAL A 16 -0.45 33.38 10.27
N LEU A 17 0.17 33.86 9.19
CA LEU A 17 -0.03 33.30 7.86
C LEU A 17 0.85 32.06 7.70
N ASN A 18 0.33 31.02 7.05
CA ASN A 18 1.04 29.76 6.82
C ASN A 18 1.58 29.07 8.11
N PRO A 19 0.81 28.97 9.20
CA PRO A 19 1.30 28.55 10.51
C PRO A 19 1.90 27.13 10.58
N SER A 20 1.58 26.28 9.60
CA SER A 20 1.98 24.88 9.48
C SER A 20 2.86 24.58 8.24
N ALA A 21 3.44 25.63 7.61
CA ALA A 21 4.34 25.48 6.46
C ALA A 21 3.74 24.76 5.23
N GLU A 22 2.41 24.79 5.05
CA GLU A 22 1.70 24.12 3.95
C GLU A 22 1.80 24.85 2.60
N THR A 23 2.32 26.08 2.57
CA THR A 23 2.58 26.85 1.33
C THR A 23 4.00 27.39 1.27
N THR A 24 4.47 27.75 0.06
CA THR A 24 5.84 28.26 -0.19
C THR A 24 6.03 29.75 0.12
N GLY A 25 4.98 30.44 0.59
CA GLY A 25 5.01 31.87 0.92
C GLY A 25 4.79 32.16 2.40
N ASN A 26 4.76 33.45 2.76
CA ASN A 26 4.50 33.97 4.11
C ASN A 26 5.56 33.67 5.18
N TYR A 27 6.77 33.31 4.76
CA TYR A 27 7.93 33.19 5.63
C TYR A 27 9.21 33.60 4.88
N THR A 28 10.23 34.03 5.63
CA THR A 28 11.58 34.29 5.09
C THR A 28 12.64 33.82 6.09
N ALA A 29 13.88 33.66 5.62
CA ALA A 29 14.98 33.35 6.53
C ALA A 29 15.30 34.55 7.41
N TYR A 30 15.38 34.34 8.73
CA TYR A 30 15.83 35.37 9.64
C TYR A 30 17.36 35.33 9.74
N LEU A 31 17.99 36.47 9.40
CA LEU A 31 19.43 36.59 9.20
C LEU A 31 19.92 35.58 8.12
N ALA A 32 21.19 35.17 8.17
CA ALA A 32 21.76 34.23 7.21
C ALA A 32 21.40 32.74 7.47
N ALA A 33 20.18 32.47 7.95
CA ALA A 33 19.65 31.11 8.04
C ALA A 33 19.22 30.60 6.65
N THR A 34 18.99 29.30 6.54
CA THR A 34 18.25 28.67 5.45
C THR A 34 16.97 28.08 6.02
N VAL A 35 15.82 28.47 5.47
CA VAL A 35 14.50 27.98 5.89
C VAL A 35 13.82 27.33 4.71
N THR A 36 13.41 26.08 4.87
CA THR A 36 12.73 25.29 3.83
C THR A 36 11.55 24.56 4.43
N ARG A 37 10.51 24.32 3.62
CA ARG A 37 9.46 23.35 3.98
C ARG A 37 10.05 21.94 3.98
N SER A 38 9.58 21.09 4.87
CA SER A 38 10.09 19.72 5.02
C SER A 38 8.96 18.76 5.35
N THR A 39 8.91 17.63 4.65
CA THR A 39 8.04 16.47 4.94
C THR A 39 8.70 15.49 5.93
N THR A 40 9.96 15.73 6.32
CA THR A 40 10.72 14.81 7.18
C THR A 40 10.08 14.68 8.56
N TYR A 41 9.59 15.79 9.10
CA TYR A 41 8.83 15.83 10.35
C TYR A 41 7.70 16.84 10.19
N SER A 42 6.52 16.49 10.65
CA SER A 42 5.39 17.41 10.83
C SER A 42 4.75 17.15 12.20
N ALA A 43 4.04 18.15 12.70
CA ALA A 43 3.18 18.05 13.89
C ALA A 43 1.72 18.38 13.54
N ARG A 44 1.49 19.20 12.51
CA ARG A 44 0.20 19.55 11.92
C ARG A 44 0.31 19.53 10.41
N GLY A 45 -0.60 18.83 9.74
CA GLY A 45 -0.57 18.75 8.30
C GLY A 45 0.61 17.94 7.77
N GLU A 46 1.08 18.32 6.59
CA GLU A 46 2.08 17.59 5.82
C GLU A 46 3.50 18.11 6.03
N TYR A 47 3.66 19.39 6.30
CA TYR A 47 4.97 20.03 6.34
C TYR A 47 5.33 20.58 7.71
N SER A 48 6.61 20.88 7.90
CA SER A 48 7.07 21.84 8.90
C SER A 48 8.16 22.73 8.31
N TYR A 49 8.50 23.81 9.02
CA TYR A 49 9.67 24.59 8.71
C TYR A 49 10.93 23.87 9.21
N LYS A 50 11.85 23.56 8.31
CA LYS A 50 13.22 23.15 8.64
C LYS A 50 14.13 24.38 8.61
N ILE A 51 14.77 24.66 9.73
CA ILE A 51 15.68 25.80 9.89
C ILE A 51 17.10 25.27 10.03
N VAL A 52 17.96 25.63 9.08
CA VAL A 52 19.41 25.42 9.14
C VAL A 52 20.06 26.78 9.39
N PRO A 53 20.47 27.08 10.62
CA PRO A 53 20.73 28.46 11.01
C PRO A 53 22.07 29.01 10.48
N GLY A 54 23.09 28.18 10.27
CA GLY A 54 24.41 28.64 9.77
C GLY A 54 25.19 29.54 10.76
N GLY A 55 24.72 29.63 12.01
CA GLY A 55 25.26 30.42 13.12
C GLY A 55 24.25 30.46 14.28
N ALA A 56 24.71 30.81 15.49
CA ALA A 56 23.80 31.01 16.62
C ALA A 56 22.89 32.24 16.39
N GLY A 57 21.67 32.21 16.95
CA GLY A 57 20.75 33.35 16.90
C GLY A 57 20.05 33.54 15.55
N ARG A 58 19.95 32.49 14.72
CA ARG A 58 19.30 32.55 13.40
C ARG A 58 18.08 31.64 13.33
N GLY A 59 17.15 31.98 12.44
CA GLY A 59 15.79 31.48 12.55
C GLY A 59 14.94 31.68 11.30
N VAL A 60 13.64 31.84 11.53
CA VAL A 60 12.63 32.11 10.51
C VAL A 60 11.84 33.36 10.90
N THR A 61 11.54 34.20 9.91
CA THR A 61 10.58 35.29 10.03
C THR A 61 9.25 34.82 9.43
N LEU A 62 8.15 35.03 10.16
CA LEU A 62 6.80 34.66 9.76
C LEU A 62 5.93 35.92 9.65
N ASN A 63 5.07 35.94 8.62
CA ASN A 63 4.16 37.06 8.40
C ASN A 63 2.89 36.89 9.23
N THR A 64 2.34 38.00 9.70
CA THR A 64 1.01 38.07 10.28
C THR A 64 0.01 38.65 9.28
N SER A 65 -1.27 38.38 9.46
CA SER A 65 -2.34 38.89 8.60
C SER A 65 -2.60 40.39 8.80
N THR A 66 -2.09 40.96 9.88
CA THR A 66 -2.28 42.36 10.26
C THR A 66 -1.19 42.79 11.24
N ASP A 67 -0.97 44.10 11.34
CA ASP A 67 -0.07 44.68 12.34
C ASP A 67 -0.70 44.57 13.74
N LEU A 68 0.03 43.97 14.68
CA LEU A 68 -0.41 43.76 16.06
C LEU A 68 0.40 44.62 17.05
N ASP A 69 1.17 45.60 16.55
CA ASP A 69 1.90 46.55 17.40
C ASP A 69 0.91 47.31 18.29
N GLY A 70 1.27 47.49 19.56
CA GLY A 70 0.36 48.07 20.56
C GLY A 70 -0.64 47.09 21.19
N ILE A 71 -0.71 45.82 20.75
CA ILE A 71 -1.70 44.83 21.23
C ILE A 71 -1.01 43.64 21.94
N PRO A 72 -1.38 43.32 23.19
CA PRO A 72 -0.84 42.15 23.88
C PRO A 72 -1.30 40.85 23.21
N VAL A 73 -0.37 39.93 22.98
CA VAL A 73 -0.60 38.65 22.31
C VAL A 73 0.07 37.48 23.02
N TYR A 74 -0.46 36.28 22.79
CA TYR A 74 0.18 35.01 23.10
C TYR A 74 0.74 34.41 21.83
N VAL A 75 2.01 33.99 21.88
CA VAL A 75 2.68 33.27 20.80
C VAL A 75 2.92 31.84 21.26
N LEU A 76 2.35 30.88 20.53
CA LEU A 76 2.51 29.45 20.77
C LEU A 76 3.07 28.77 19.53
N PHE A 77 3.91 27.77 19.70
CA PHE A 77 4.38 26.95 18.57
C PHE A 77 4.94 25.62 19.04
N TYR A 78 5.06 24.68 18.10
CA TYR A 78 5.74 23.41 18.33
C TYR A 78 7.14 23.45 17.73
N ALA A 79 8.13 23.01 18.49
CA ALA A 79 9.49 22.88 17.98
C ALA A 79 10.10 21.52 18.32
N ARG A 80 10.99 21.06 17.44
CA ARG A 80 11.70 19.78 17.55
C ARG A 80 13.19 19.97 17.27
N GLY A 81 14.02 19.19 17.96
CA GLY A 81 15.47 19.19 17.76
C GLY A 81 16.17 20.42 18.34
N VAL A 82 15.66 20.93 19.47
CA VAL A 82 16.16 22.15 20.12
C VAL A 82 16.81 21.80 21.46
N ASN A 83 18.11 22.08 21.56
CA ASN A 83 18.89 22.04 22.80
C ASN A 83 19.14 23.45 23.36
N GLY A 84 19.10 24.49 22.51
CA GLY A 84 19.19 25.89 22.91
C GLY A 84 17.87 26.47 23.46
N SER A 85 17.83 27.79 23.62
CA SER A 85 16.60 28.53 23.95
C SER A 85 16.00 29.11 22.68
N LEU A 86 14.67 29.09 22.59
CA LEU A 86 13.95 29.76 21.50
C LEU A 86 13.51 31.15 21.96
N VAL A 87 13.68 32.11 21.06
CA VAL A 87 13.41 33.53 21.30
C VAL A 87 12.55 34.06 20.17
N ILE A 88 11.59 34.91 20.53
CA ILE A 88 10.80 35.71 19.59
C ILE A 88 11.47 37.08 19.47
N ASP A 89 11.67 37.54 18.25
CA ASP A 89 12.18 38.88 17.94
C ASP A 89 11.12 39.65 17.14
N SER A 90 10.68 40.76 17.70
CA SER A 90 9.77 41.71 17.04
C SER A 90 10.47 42.65 16.07
N GLY A 91 11.80 42.66 16.04
CA GLY A 91 12.64 43.66 15.38
C GLY A 91 13.02 44.84 16.29
N THR A 92 12.29 45.02 17.39
CA THR A 92 12.44 46.09 18.39
C THR A 92 12.80 45.52 19.76
N SER A 93 12.26 44.35 20.13
CA SER A 93 12.49 43.67 21.39
C SER A 93 12.64 42.17 21.21
N THR A 94 13.14 41.49 22.25
CA THR A 94 13.22 40.03 22.27
C THR A 94 12.46 39.47 23.45
N TYR A 95 11.76 38.36 23.23
CA TYR A 95 10.91 37.69 24.21
C TYR A 95 11.34 36.23 24.36
N ALA A 96 11.65 35.84 25.59
CA ALA A 96 12.02 34.47 25.90
C ALA A 96 10.79 33.56 25.86
N THR A 97 10.92 32.39 25.25
CA THR A 97 9.85 31.39 25.23
C THR A 97 10.01 30.38 26.36
N THR A 98 8.89 29.91 26.90
CA THR A 98 8.86 28.86 27.92
C THR A 98 8.50 27.53 27.26
N ARG A 99 9.35 26.52 27.43
CA ARG A 99 9.03 25.13 27.05
C ARG A 99 8.07 24.55 28.08
N VAL A 100 6.85 24.25 27.65
CA VAL A 100 5.74 23.87 28.55
C VAL A 100 5.57 22.37 28.66
N GLN A 101 5.47 21.66 27.53
CA GLN A 101 5.04 20.27 27.51
C GLN A 101 5.50 19.55 26.25
N ILE A 102 5.74 18.23 26.35
CA ILE A 102 5.94 17.38 25.16
C ILE A 102 4.57 17.06 24.56
N MET A 103 4.36 17.40 23.29
CA MET A 103 3.09 17.21 22.57
C MET A 103 3.02 15.88 21.80
N GLY A 104 4.17 15.32 21.41
CA GLY A 104 4.26 14.06 20.66
C GLY A 104 5.42 13.20 21.16
N SER A 105 6.10 12.43 20.31
CA SER A 105 7.33 11.74 20.73
C SER A 105 8.49 12.71 21.02
N ASP A 106 8.58 13.81 20.28
CA ASP A 106 9.75 14.72 20.31
C ASP A 106 9.45 16.18 19.94
N TRP A 107 8.16 16.52 19.77
CA TRP A 107 7.70 17.89 19.58
C TRP A 107 7.34 18.52 20.92
N TYR A 108 7.80 19.74 21.14
CA TYR A 108 7.59 20.50 22.37
C TYR A 108 6.74 21.73 22.13
N LEU A 109 5.77 21.99 23.01
CA LEU A 109 5.03 23.24 23.05
C LEU A 109 5.86 24.33 23.73
N TYR A 110 6.02 25.44 23.03
CA TYR A 110 6.59 26.68 23.54
C TYR A 110 5.51 27.76 23.59
N ILE A 111 5.54 28.56 24.65
CA ILE A 111 4.62 29.68 24.86
C ILE A 111 5.42 30.93 25.25
N SER A 112 5.02 32.08 24.72
CA SER A 112 5.48 33.40 25.15
C SER A 112 4.32 34.39 25.22
N GLU A 113 4.31 35.22 26.25
CA GLU A 113 3.47 36.40 26.30
C GLU A 113 4.25 37.58 25.72
N VAL A 114 3.67 38.28 24.75
CA VAL A 114 4.28 39.45 24.10
C VAL A 114 3.39 40.64 24.39
N ALA A 115 3.95 41.64 25.08
CA ALA A 115 3.16 42.70 25.68
C ALA A 115 2.45 43.60 24.66
N ASN A 116 3.05 43.86 23.49
CA ASN A 116 2.50 44.71 22.42
C ASN A 116 3.50 45.06 21.29
N ASP A 117 4.23 44.10 20.72
CA ASP A 117 5.37 44.43 19.83
C ASP A 117 5.42 43.57 18.56
N ILE A 118 4.39 42.78 18.24
CA ILE A 118 4.38 41.96 17.02
C ILE A 118 3.85 42.80 15.85
N GLY A 119 4.69 43.09 14.86
CA GLY A 119 4.28 43.83 13.67
C GLY A 119 3.53 42.99 12.63
N VAL A 120 3.71 43.36 11.36
CA VAL A 120 3.27 42.56 10.19
C VAL A 120 4.11 41.29 9.97
N ASP A 121 5.23 41.18 10.69
CA ASP A 121 6.06 40.00 10.79
C ASP A 121 6.76 39.94 12.16
N PHE A 122 7.34 38.79 12.46
CA PHE A 122 8.21 38.56 13.62
C PHE A 122 9.11 37.36 13.35
N ALA A 123 10.23 37.26 14.06
CA ALA A 123 11.14 36.13 13.93
C ALA A 123 11.12 35.20 15.15
N ILE A 124 11.31 33.92 14.90
CA ILE A 124 11.61 32.91 15.91
C ILE A 124 12.98 32.33 15.59
N TYR A 125 13.90 32.39 16.56
CA TYR A 125 15.25 31.87 16.38
C TYR A 125 15.72 31.04 17.57
N ASN A 126 16.71 30.19 17.30
CA ASN A 126 17.40 29.41 18.31
C ASN A 126 18.72 30.07 18.70
N THR A 127 18.99 30.19 19.99
CA THR A 127 20.27 30.72 20.50
C THR A 127 21.45 29.79 20.22
N ALA A 128 21.20 28.51 19.91
CA ALA A 128 22.20 27.53 19.48
C ALA A 128 22.31 27.43 17.95
N ASN A 129 23.47 26.95 17.46
CA ASN A 129 23.71 26.69 16.04
C ASN A 129 23.42 25.22 15.70
N GLU A 130 22.15 24.85 15.65
CA GLU A 130 21.70 23.48 15.37
C GLU A 130 20.53 23.49 14.39
N THR A 131 20.36 22.42 13.61
CA THR A 131 19.18 22.28 12.74
C THR A 131 17.98 21.90 13.59
N TRP A 132 16.88 22.63 13.43
CA TRP A 132 15.65 22.41 14.19
C TRP A 132 14.42 22.58 13.29
N TYR A 133 13.27 22.12 13.80
CA TYR A 133 12.01 22.16 13.08
C TYR A 133 10.99 22.96 13.87
N LEU A 134 10.17 23.75 13.16
CA LEU A 134 9.11 24.59 13.70
C LEU A 134 7.80 24.27 12.97
N ASP A 135 6.73 24.12 13.73
CA ASP A 135 5.39 23.88 13.20
C ASP A 135 4.33 24.44 14.17
N ALA A 136 3.08 24.47 13.71
CA ALA A 136 1.91 24.82 14.49
C ALA A 136 2.02 26.20 15.17
N VAL A 137 2.52 27.20 14.45
CA VAL A 137 2.74 28.55 15.00
C VAL A 137 1.40 29.28 15.13
N MET A 138 1.17 29.89 16.28
CA MET A 138 -0.07 30.55 16.61
C MET A 138 0.20 31.86 17.32
N VAL A 139 -0.36 32.95 16.80
CA VAL A 139 -0.41 34.25 17.48
C VAL A 139 -1.87 34.59 17.72
N THR A 140 -2.27 34.69 18.98
CA THR A 140 -3.64 35.03 19.40
C THR A 140 -3.62 36.26 20.29
N LEU A 141 -4.69 37.06 20.28
CA LEU A 141 -4.83 38.18 21.23
C LEU A 141 -4.82 37.66 22.67
N ALA A 142 -4.12 38.36 23.55
CA ALA A 142 -4.15 38.08 24.98
C ALA A 142 -5.36 38.77 25.62
N VAL A 143 -6.24 37.97 26.23
CA VAL A 143 -7.37 38.46 27.01
C VAL A 143 -7.03 38.33 28.48
N ALA A 144 -7.26 39.40 29.25
CA ALA A 144 -6.92 39.42 30.66
C ALA A 144 -7.67 38.31 31.44
N GLY A 145 -6.91 37.41 32.07
CA GLY A 145 -7.45 36.28 32.83
C GLY A 145 -7.52 34.97 32.05
N ASP A 146 -7.22 34.97 30.75
CA ASP A 146 -7.13 33.73 29.97
C ASP A 146 -5.84 32.97 30.29
N ASN A 147 -5.91 31.64 30.26
CA ASN A 147 -4.72 30.81 30.27
C ASN A 147 -4.06 30.88 28.89
N PRO A 148 -2.75 31.19 28.79
CA PRO A 148 -2.07 31.29 27.51
C PRO A 148 -1.98 29.94 26.77
N ALA A 149 -2.13 28.81 27.48
CA ALA A 149 -2.15 27.49 26.86
C ALA A 149 -3.46 27.24 26.11
N GLN A 150 -3.37 27.11 24.80
CA GLN A 150 -4.50 26.87 23.91
C GLN A 150 -4.21 25.72 22.95
N THR A 151 -5.25 25.02 22.52
CA THR A 151 -5.12 24.07 21.42
C THR A 151 -4.83 24.81 20.12
N TYR A 152 -3.89 24.28 19.34
CA TYR A 152 -3.54 24.82 18.04
C TYR A 152 -4.78 25.08 17.16
N LEU A 153 -4.73 26.17 16.40
CA LEU A 153 -5.75 26.50 15.42
C LEU A 153 -5.13 27.02 14.13
N ASP A 154 -5.52 26.37 13.04
CA ASP A 154 -5.46 26.86 11.67
C ASP A 154 -6.79 26.55 11.00
N GLY A 155 -6.98 26.99 9.76
CA GLY A 155 -8.27 26.77 9.08
C GLY A 155 -8.52 25.33 8.62
N ASP A 156 -7.55 24.43 8.78
CA ASP A 156 -7.68 23.01 8.44
C ASP A 156 -8.04 22.16 9.67
N GLN A 157 -7.82 22.68 10.88
CA GLN A 157 -8.18 22.01 12.12
C GLN A 157 -9.71 21.83 12.25
N PRO A 158 -10.17 20.73 12.87
CA PRO A 158 -11.58 20.53 13.16
C PRO A 158 -12.22 21.72 13.88
N GLY A 159 -13.33 22.21 13.34
CA GLY A 159 -14.08 23.33 13.92
C GLY A 159 -13.42 24.71 13.74
N CYS A 160 -12.39 24.83 12.91
CA CYS A 160 -11.76 26.08 12.53
C CYS A 160 -12.01 26.38 11.04
N SER A 161 -11.72 27.61 10.62
CA SER A 161 -11.86 28.01 9.22
C SER A 161 -10.90 29.13 8.82
N TRP A 162 -10.42 29.10 7.58
CA TRP A 162 -9.73 30.21 6.95
C TRP A 162 -10.72 31.33 6.61
N SER A 163 -10.30 32.58 6.83
CA SER A 163 -11.12 33.76 6.49
C SER A 163 -11.22 33.98 4.97
N LEU A 164 -10.15 33.66 4.24
CA LEU A 164 -10.07 33.72 2.78
C LEU A 164 -9.29 32.49 2.26
N GLY A 165 -8.18 32.69 1.53
CA GLY A 165 -7.34 31.61 1.03
C GLY A 165 -6.64 30.83 2.13
N ALA A 166 -6.62 29.50 2.01
CA ALA A 166 -5.91 28.62 2.94
C ALA A 166 -4.43 29.01 3.05
N HIS A 167 -3.91 29.06 4.28
CA HIS A 167 -2.53 29.45 4.63
C HIS A 167 -2.05 30.83 4.15
N ALA A 168 -2.90 31.59 3.47
CA ALA A 168 -2.63 32.95 2.99
C ALA A 168 -3.52 34.00 3.66
N SER A 169 -4.33 33.58 4.64
CA SER A 169 -5.23 34.44 5.38
C SER A 169 -5.28 34.05 6.86
N LEU A 170 -5.92 34.87 7.68
CA LEU A 170 -6.10 34.58 9.11
C LEU A 170 -7.04 33.37 9.27
N SER A 171 -6.83 32.58 10.34
CA SER A 171 -7.71 31.46 10.69
C SER A 171 -8.44 31.72 12.00
N THR A 172 -9.67 31.22 12.10
CA THR A 172 -10.55 31.50 13.23
C THR A 172 -11.20 30.24 13.76
N ARG A 173 -11.44 30.22 15.07
CA ARG A 173 -12.25 29.23 15.77
C ARG A 173 -13.40 29.95 16.48
N PRO A 174 -14.66 29.52 16.31
CA PRO A 174 -15.78 30.09 17.04
C PRO A 174 -15.93 29.47 18.44
N VAL A 175 -16.53 30.21 19.38
CA VAL A 175 -16.88 29.71 20.74
C VAL A 175 -17.88 28.54 20.70
N THR A 176 -18.59 28.37 19.58
CA THR A 176 -19.60 27.32 19.39
C THR A 176 -19.00 25.94 19.09
N SER A 177 -17.67 25.81 19.04
CA SER A 177 -16.98 24.55 18.75
C SER A 177 -16.22 24.02 19.96
N ARG A 178 -16.50 22.77 20.38
CA ARG A 178 -15.71 22.03 21.39
C ARG A 178 -14.47 21.34 20.81
N ALA A 179 -14.21 21.49 19.50
CA ALA A 179 -13.08 20.83 18.87
C ALA A 179 -11.71 21.35 19.34
N GLY A 180 -11.66 22.58 19.88
CA GLY A 180 -10.47 23.22 20.45
C GLY A 180 -10.85 24.40 21.36
N GLY A 181 -9.87 25.00 22.01
CA GLY A 181 -10.10 26.07 22.98
C GLY A 181 -8.91 26.33 23.91
N ILE A 182 -9.19 26.94 25.07
CA ILE A 182 -8.21 27.15 26.14
C ILE A 182 -8.07 25.85 26.94
N VAL A 183 -6.84 25.51 27.32
CA VAL A 183 -6.52 24.32 28.11
C VAL A 183 -6.43 24.69 29.58
N TYR A 184 -7.35 24.19 30.38
CA TYR A 184 -7.40 24.43 31.83
C TYR A 184 -7.01 23.18 32.62
N ASP A 185 -6.27 23.37 33.72
CA ASP A 185 -5.92 22.34 34.71
C ASP A 185 -7.11 22.07 35.62
N LEU A 186 -7.51 20.79 35.72
CA LEU A 186 -8.64 20.42 36.58
C LEU A 186 -8.37 20.77 38.06
N LEU A 187 -7.14 20.65 38.54
CA LEU A 187 -6.76 20.98 39.91
C LEU A 187 -6.55 22.47 40.10
N ASP A 188 -5.68 23.08 39.30
CA ASP A 188 -5.24 24.46 39.55
C ASP A 188 -6.33 25.49 39.16
N ASP A 189 -7.14 25.22 38.14
CA ASP A 189 -8.19 26.13 37.66
C ASP A 189 -9.59 25.81 38.20
N TYR A 190 -9.92 24.52 38.39
CA TYR A 190 -11.24 24.09 38.88
C TYR A 190 -11.24 23.46 40.28
N GLY A 191 -10.10 23.33 40.95
CA GLY A 191 -9.99 22.76 42.31
C GLY A 191 -10.23 21.25 42.39
N LEU A 192 -10.32 20.56 41.25
CA LEU A 192 -10.60 19.13 41.15
C LEU A 192 -9.31 18.30 41.16
N HIS A 193 -8.99 17.73 42.31
CA HIS A 193 -7.90 16.79 42.49
C HIS A 193 -8.29 15.37 42.08
N ILE A 194 -7.77 14.87 40.96
CA ILE A 194 -8.03 13.49 40.52
C ILE A 194 -7.29 12.50 41.41
N GLU A 195 -8.04 11.66 42.11
CA GLU A 195 -7.54 10.62 43.03
C GLU A 195 -7.35 9.29 42.30
N SER A 196 -8.32 8.89 41.48
CA SER A 196 -8.29 7.62 40.78
C SER A 196 -9.05 7.67 39.47
N ILE A 197 -8.72 6.73 38.60
CA ILE A 197 -9.25 6.63 37.24
C ILE A 197 -9.72 5.19 37.03
N ALA A 198 -10.84 5.02 36.32
CA ALA A 198 -11.29 3.72 35.83
C ALA A 198 -11.69 3.81 34.35
N GLY A 199 -11.55 2.70 33.61
CA GLY A 199 -11.78 2.67 32.15
C GLY A 199 -10.59 3.15 31.30
N ASP A 200 -9.46 3.41 31.97
CA ASP A 200 -8.18 3.88 31.42
C ASP A 200 -7.24 2.73 31.04
N MET A 201 -7.25 1.63 31.82
CA MET A 201 -6.24 0.55 31.76
C MET A 201 -6.58 -0.64 30.85
N THR A 202 -7.81 -0.77 30.36
CA THR A 202 -8.22 -1.96 29.59
C THR A 202 -8.58 -1.60 28.16
N ARG A 203 -8.20 -2.48 27.22
CA ARG A 203 -8.70 -2.42 25.84
C ARG A 203 -10.23 -2.39 25.85
N PRO A 204 -10.87 -1.66 24.92
CA PRO A 204 -12.31 -1.77 24.74
C PRO A 204 -12.66 -3.23 24.44
N LEU A 205 -13.69 -3.77 25.09
CA LEU A 205 -14.08 -5.15 24.90
C LEU A 205 -14.70 -5.33 23.52
N ASN A 206 -14.31 -6.40 22.81
CA ASN A 206 -15.04 -6.82 21.62
C ASN A 206 -16.39 -7.38 22.04
N ILE A 207 -17.45 -6.78 21.51
CA ILE A 207 -18.81 -7.32 21.62
C ILE A 207 -18.94 -8.34 20.48
N VAL A 208 -19.04 -9.61 20.86
CA VAL A 208 -19.21 -10.75 19.95
C VAL A 208 -20.69 -11.13 19.95
N SER A 209 -21.30 -11.15 18.76
CA SER A 209 -22.64 -11.72 18.57
C SER A 209 -22.50 -13.14 18.03
N GLU A 210 -22.93 -14.13 18.79
CA GLU A 210 -22.82 -15.55 18.44
C GLU A 210 -24.20 -16.14 18.09
N ARG A 211 -24.24 -17.11 17.17
CA ARG A 211 -25.41 -17.98 16.98
C ARG A 211 -25.32 -19.21 17.88
N PRO A 212 -26.17 -19.35 18.91
CA PRO A 212 -26.09 -20.45 19.86
C PRO A 212 -26.88 -21.65 19.31
N PHE A 213 -26.35 -22.37 18.30
CA PHE A 213 -27.02 -23.59 17.84
C PHE A 213 -26.19 -24.88 18.00
N ARG A 214 -24.85 -24.80 18.17
CA ARG A 214 -23.96 -25.94 18.52
C ARG A 214 -22.70 -25.45 19.23
N ALA A 215 -22.00 -26.35 19.94
CA ALA A 215 -20.65 -26.08 20.44
C ALA A 215 -19.73 -25.73 19.27
N GLY A 216 -19.02 -24.60 19.35
CA GLY A 216 -18.28 -23.99 18.22
C GLY A 216 -19.08 -22.95 17.43
N GLY A 217 -20.00 -22.23 18.09
CA GLY A 217 -20.88 -21.24 17.45
C GLY A 217 -20.15 -20.24 16.55
N SER A 218 -20.71 -20.00 15.36
CA SER A 218 -20.17 -19.02 14.43
C SER A 218 -20.41 -17.61 14.98
N VAL A 219 -19.36 -16.79 14.97
CA VAL A 219 -19.46 -15.36 15.26
C VAL A 219 -20.06 -14.67 14.04
N ASP A 220 -21.24 -14.09 14.20
CA ASP A 220 -21.91 -13.33 13.14
C ASP A 220 -21.26 -11.96 12.94
N MET A 221 -20.83 -11.34 14.04
CA MET A 221 -20.20 -10.03 14.03
C MET A 221 -19.40 -9.79 15.31
N THR A 222 -18.24 -9.15 15.15
CA THR A 222 -17.49 -8.53 16.24
C THR A 222 -17.48 -7.02 16.05
N ARG A 223 -17.84 -6.26 17.08
CA ARG A 223 -17.66 -4.81 17.10
C ARG A 223 -16.89 -4.39 18.35
N ILE A 224 -16.13 -3.31 18.25
CA ILE A 224 -15.48 -2.71 19.41
C ILE A 224 -16.55 -2.04 20.26
N GLY A 225 -16.62 -2.37 21.55
CA GLY A 225 -17.55 -1.77 22.50
C GLY A 225 -17.20 -0.32 22.82
N ALA A 226 -18.19 0.43 23.31
CA ALA A 226 -17.97 1.78 23.84
C ALA A 226 -17.03 1.73 25.06
N ARG A 227 -16.23 2.78 25.25
CA ARG A 227 -15.41 2.99 26.45
C ARG A 227 -16.11 4.01 27.34
N THR A 228 -16.26 3.67 28.62
CA THR A 228 -16.63 4.64 29.66
C THR A 228 -15.39 4.91 30.51
N LEU A 229 -15.03 6.19 30.63
CA LEU A 229 -13.96 6.69 31.49
C LEU A 229 -14.59 7.28 32.75
N ILE A 230 -14.08 6.91 33.92
CA ILE A 230 -14.51 7.48 35.20
C ILE A 230 -13.31 8.17 35.85
N LEU A 231 -13.44 9.48 36.10
CA LEU A 231 -12.49 10.28 36.85
C LEU A 231 -13.05 10.53 38.25
N VAL A 232 -12.45 9.89 39.25
CA VAL A 232 -12.84 10.11 40.65
C VAL A 232 -11.88 11.13 41.25
N GLY A 233 -12.42 12.25 41.70
CA GLY A 233 -11.63 13.34 42.26
C GLY A 233 -12.31 14.07 43.41
N TRP A 234 -11.52 14.87 44.12
CA TRP A 234 -11.96 15.72 45.22
C TRP A 234 -11.97 17.17 44.77
N LEU A 235 -13.09 17.87 44.92
CA LEU A 235 -13.11 19.32 44.99
C LEU A 235 -12.59 19.73 46.36
N ILE A 236 -11.42 20.39 46.39
CA ILE A 236 -10.75 20.78 47.63
C ILE A 236 -10.93 22.28 47.84
N THR A 237 -11.65 22.66 48.89
CA THR A 237 -11.87 24.07 49.23
C THR A 237 -11.82 24.34 50.73
N SER A 238 -11.77 25.61 51.12
CA SER A 238 -11.68 26.02 52.52
C SER A 238 -13.04 26.16 53.22
N ASN A 239 -14.15 26.15 52.47
CA ASN A 239 -15.54 26.17 52.98
C ASN A 239 -16.56 25.95 51.84
N VAL A 240 -17.84 25.85 52.18
CA VAL A 240 -18.94 25.51 51.23
C VAL A 240 -19.13 26.53 50.10
N LEU A 241 -18.80 27.81 50.30
CA LEU A 241 -19.08 28.84 49.28
C LEU A 241 -18.16 28.70 48.04
N PRO A 242 -16.82 28.63 48.16
CA PRO A 242 -15.94 28.30 47.04
C PRO A 242 -16.25 26.92 46.42
N LEU A 243 -16.70 25.94 47.22
CA LEU A 243 -17.11 24.63 46.72
C LEU A 243 -18.25 24.75 45.70
N HIS A 244 -19.29 25.53 46.03
CA HIS A 244 -20.40 25.78 45.11
C HIS A 244 -19.96 26.52 43.84
N VAL A 245 -19.03 27.48 43.95
CA VAL A 245 -18.50 28.20 42.78
C VAL A 245 -17.76 27.26 41.83
N GLN A 246 -16.90 26.39 42.36
CA GLN A 246 -16.17 25.41 41.55
C GLN A 246 -17.09 24.35 40.93
N HIS A 247 -18.10 23.90 41.68
CA HIS A 247 -19.09 22.94 41.19
C HIS A 247 -19.92 23.49 40.03
N VAL A 248 -20.37 24.75 40.14
CA VAL A 248 -21.07 25.45 39.04
C VAL A 248 -20.15 25.62 37.83
N ALA A 249 -18.89 26.04 38.03
CA ALA A 249 -17.93 26.22 36.95
C ALA A 249 -17.69 24.92 36.15
N LEU A 250 -17.52 23.78 36.84
CA LEU A 250 -17.39 22.48 36.19
C LEU A 250 -18.67 22.08 35.45
N THR A 251 -19.84 22.31 36.06
CA THR A 251 -21.14 21.99 35.45
C THR A 251 -21.35 22.79 34.16
N ASP A 252 -21.02 24.09 34.15
CA ASP A 252 -21.17 24.95 32.98
C ASP A 252 -20.30 24.50 31.80
N ILE A 253 -19.16 23.87 32.07
CA ILE A 253 -18.25 23.35 31.03
C ILE A 253 -18.65 21.97 30.56
N LEU A 254 -19.22 21.13 31.44
CA LEU A 254 -19.56 19.74 31.12
C LEU A 254 -20.96 19.57 30.54
N ARG A 255 -21.85 20.55 30.71
CA ARG A 255 -23.22 20.47 30.19
C ARG A 255 -23.26 20.29 28.66
N PRO A 256 -24.13 19.41 28.14
CA PRO A 256 -24.18 19.11 26.70
C PRO A 256 -24.64 20.30 25.85
N ASP A 257 -25.36 21.26 26.43
CA ASP A 257 -25.88 22.47 25.81
C ASP A 257 -24.97 23.71 25.95
N ALA A 258 -23.74 23.55 26.48
CA ALA A 258 -22.79 24.66 26.58
C ALA A 258 -22.39 25.23 25.22
N VAL A 259 -22.52 24.42 24.17
CA VAL A 259 -22.37 24.80 22.77
C VAL A 259 -23.54 24.26 21.96
N PRO A 260 -23.85 24.84 20.79
CA PRO A 260 -24.83 24.27 19.86
C PRO A 260 -24.48 22.82 19.49
N VAL A 261 -25.50 22.02 19.18
CA VAL A 261 -25.28 20.68 18.61
C VAL A 261 -24.46 20.75 17.32
N ALA A 262 -23.71 19.69 17.04
CA ALA A 262 -22.98 19.56 15.79
C ALA A 262 -23.94 19.53 14.58
N SER A 263 -23.38 19.67 13.38
CA SER A 263 -24.15 19.66 12.12
C SER A 263 -24.93 18.35 11.90
N ASP A 264 -24.53 17.26 12.54
CA ASP A 264 -25.23 15.96 12.53
C ASP A 264 -26.35 15.84 13.59
N GLY A 265 -26.61 16.92 14.34
CA GLY A 265 -27.64 17.01 15.37
C GLY A 265 -27.24 16.40 16.72
N ARG A 266 -25.99 15.96 16.90
CA ARG A 266 -25.52 15.37 18.16
C ARG A 266 -24.84 16.41 19.06
N PRO A 267 -24.88 16.24 20.40
CA PRO A 267 -24.07 17.05 21.29
C PRO A 267 -22.59 16.95 20.92
N GLN A 268 -21.85 18.05 21.02
CA GLN A 268 -20.40 18.01 20.77
C GLN A 268 -19.67 17.38 21.97
N PRO A 269 -18.69 16.50 21.76
CA PRO A 269 -17.93 15.89 22.85
C PRO A 269 -17.00 16.91 23.52
N VAL A 270 -16.76 16.74 24.82
CA VAL A 270 -15.70 17.44 25.54
C VAL A 270 -14.35 16.82 25.20
N VAL A 271 -13.29 17.63 25.16
CA VAL A 271 -11.92 17.15 24.94
C VAL A 271 -11.20 17.13 26.28
N LEU A 272 -10.84 15.94 26.73
CA LEU A 272 -10.00 15.71 27.89
C LEU A 272 -8.58 15.47 27.42
N GLN A 273 -7.60 16.06 28.09
CA GLN A 273 -6.18 15.83 27.82
C GLN A 273 -5.48 15.27 29.06
N TYR A 274 -4.61 14.31 28.83
CA TYR A 274 -3.69 13.79 29.82
C TYR A 274 -2.28 14.27 29.47
N TRP A 275 -1.77 15.21 30.27
CA TRP A 275 -0.43 15.78 30.18
C TRP A 275 0.52 14.91 31.01
N GLY A 276 0.94 13.79 30.41
CA GLY A 276 1.92 12.88 31.00
C GLY A 276 3.35 13.43 30.93
N THR A 277 4.30 12.67 31.50
CA THR A 277 5.72 13.03 31.49
C THR A 277 6.39 12.82 30.13
N GLU A 278 5.83 11.97 29.27
CA GLU A 278 6.42 11.64 27.96
C GLU A 278 5.72 12.33 26.80
N LYS A 279 4.38 12.45 26.85
CA LYS A 279 3.58 13.14 25.81
C LYS A 279 2.18 13.48 26.28
N VAL A 280 1.52 14.35 25.53
CA VAL A 280 0.09 14.66 25.70
C VAL A 280 -0.77 13.69 24.89
N LEU A 281 -1.78 13.15 25.55
CA LEU A 281 -2.81 12.32 24.93
C LEU A 281 -4.16 12.99 25.09
N GLN A 282 -5.06 12.76 24.14
CA GLN A 282 -6.42 13.30 24.19
C GLN A 282 -7.49 12.23 24.05
N LEU A 283 -8.65 12.52 24.62
CA LEU A 283 -9.89 11.78 24.45
C LEU A 283 -11.06 12.73 24.21
N ARG A 284 -11.97 12.31 23.32
CA ARG A 284 -13.24 13.00 23.07
C ARG A 284 -14.37 12.19 23.71
N ALA A 285 -15.12 12.79 24.62
CA ALA A 285 -16.17 12.08 25.35
C ALA A 285 -17.40 12.94 25.63
N HIS A 286 -18.55 12.31 25.83
CA HIS A 286 -19.74 12.95 26.37
C HIS A 286 -19.78 12.77 27.88
N TYR A 287 -20.13 13.83 28.60
CA TYR A 287 -20.31 13.74 30.04
C TYR A 287 -21.58 12.94 30.37
N GLY A 288 -21.43 11.85 31.11
CA GLY A 288 -22.49 10.91 31.46
C GLY A 288 -23.12 11.11 32.85
N GLY A 289 -22.49 11.91 33.72
CA GLY A 289 -23.01 12.25 35.05
C GLY A 289 -21.99 12.09 36.18
N GLY A 290 -22.46 12.28 37.41
CA GLY A 290 -21.66 12.12 38.64
C GLY A 290 -21.37 13.40 39.43
N LEU A 291 -21.74 14.57 38.90
CA LEU A 291 -21.77 15.85 39.64
C LEU A 291 -23.09 16.05 40.40
N ASP A 292 -24.08 15.20 40.16
CA ASP A 292 -25.45 15.33 40.68
C ASP A 292 -25.60 14.83 42.13
N GLU A 293 -24.68 13.99 42.61
CA GLU A 293 -24.72 13.44 43.97
C GLU A 293 -23.96 14.34 44.94
N MET A 294 -24.71 15.07 45.77
CA MET A 294 -24.16 15.81 46.90
C MET A 294 -23.94 14.86 48.08
N GLN A 295 -22.74 14.27 48.21
CA GLN A 295 -22.37 13.59 49.46
C GLN A 295 -22.20 14.65 50.55
N ASP A 296 -22.85 14.42 51.69
CA ASP A 296 -22.82 15.26 52.88
C ASP A 296 -21.36 15.70 53.16
N ALA A 297 -21.09 17.01 53.10
CA ALA A 297 -19.76 17.60 53.12
C ALA A 297 -19.09 17.36 54.49
N LYS A 298 -18.56 16.15 54.69
CA LYS A 298 -18.10 15.67 56.01
C LYS A 298 -16.86 16.39 56.52
N ASP A 299 -16.11 17.07 55.65
CA ASP A 299 -14.82 17.69 56.00
C ASP A 299 -14.69 19.10 55.40
N CYS A 300 -15.25 20.11 56.07
CA CYS A 300 -14.89 21.53 55.92
C CYS A 300 -14.85 22.10 54.47
N GLY A 301 -15.71 21.65 53.56
CA GLY A 301 -15.78 22.16 52.18
C GLY A 301 -15.14 21.27 51.12
N ASN A 302 -14.66 20.08 51.47
CA ASN A 302 -14.17 19.10 50.51
C ASN A 302 -15.26 18.11 50.09
N GLN A 303 -15.33 17.77 48.80
CA GLN A 303 -16.31 16.81 48.30
C GLN A 303 -15.75 15.94 47.17
N ARG A 304 -16.11 14.66 47.19
CA ARG A 304 -15.67 13.66 46.22
C ARG A 304 -16.72 13.46 45.12
N TYR A 305 -16.29 13.42 43.87
CA TYR A 305 -17.15 13.23 42.69
C TYR A 305 -16.59 12.14 41.76
N PRO A 306 -17.42 11.18 41.31
CA PRO A 306 -17.09 10.24 40.25
C PRO A 306 -17.60 10.74 38.89
N LEU A 307 -16.81 11.53 38.17
CA LEU A 307 -17.19 12.03 36.84
C LEU A 307 -17.16 10.89 35.81
N THR A 308 -18.30 10.61 35.19
CA THR A 308 -18.43 9.56 34.17
C THR A 308 -18.45 10.18 32.78
N PHE A 309 -17.70 9.59 31.85
CA PHE A 309 -17.55 10.04 30.48
C PHE A 309 -17.71 8.89 29.50
N ASP A 310 -18.62 9.02 28.54
CA ASP A 310 -18.81 8.08 27.44
C ASP A 310 -17.95 8.52 26.25
N VAL A 311 -16.91 7.76 25.96
CA VAL A 311 -15.90 8.12 24.97
C VAL A 311 -16.42 7.83 23.56
N VAL A 312 -16.35 8.82 22.67
CA VAL A 312 -16.86 8.75 21.29
C VAL A 312 -16.08 7.72 20.48
N GLU A 313 -14.75 7.82 20.53
CA GLU A 313 -13.83 6.87 19.92
C GLU A 313 -13.03 6.19 21.02
N PRO A 314 -13.04 4.85 21.12
CA PRO A 314 -12.58 4.17 22.33
C PRO A 314 -11.05 4.08 22.43
N TYR A 315 -10.32 4.92 21.70
CA TYR A 315 -8.86 5.00 21.62
C TYR A 315 -8.35 6.34 22.12
N TRP A 316 -7.18 6.32 22.74
CA TRP A 316 -6.42 7.52 23.06
C TRP A 316 -5.70 8.01 21.81
N GLU A 317 -5.70 9.31 21.57
CA GLU A 317 -5.03 9.91 20.41
C GLU A 317 -3.85 10.76 20.87
N GLU A 318 -2.76 10.74 20.11
CA GLU A 318 -1.73 11.78 20.23
C GLU A 318 -2.30 13.11 19.75
N VAL A 319 -1.79 14.21 20.31
CA VAL A 319 -2.17 15.53 19.83
C VAL A 319 -1.37 15.96 18.60
N ILE A 320 -0.46 15.15 18.04
CA ILE A 320 0.27 15.47 16.80
C ILE A 320 -0.20 14.61 15.63
N GLU A 321 -0.08 15.16 14.43
CA GLU A 321 -0.25 14.44 13.17
C GLU A 321 1.12 14.01 12.63
N ARG A 322 1.15 12.90 11.88
CA ARG A 322 2.35 12.42 11.18
C ARG A 322 2.06 12.35 9.70
N ALA A 323 2.98 12.81 8.88
CA ALA A 323 2.96 12.67 7.43
C ALA A 323 4.10 11.75 6.96
N LEU A 324 3.81 10.93 5.95
CA LEU A 324 4.80 10.15 5.22
C LEU A 324 4.50 10.22 3.74
N ASP A 325 5.54 10.27 2.93
CA ASP A 325 5.43 10.12 1.49
C ASP A 325 4.97 8.70 1.17
N VAL A 326 4.01 8.59 0.26
CA VAL A 326 3.55 7.33 -0.32
C VAL A 326 4.09 7.24 -1.73
N THR A 327 4.85 6.19 -1.98
CA THR A 327 5.30 5.83 -3.31
C THR A 327 4.12 5.46 -4.18
N THR A 328 3.98 6.14 -5.31
CA THR A 328 2.86 5.97 -6.23
C THR A 328 3.29 5.13 -7.43
N GLU A 329 4.37 5.53 -8.12
CA GLU A 329 4.86 4.82 -9.28
C GLU A 329 6.38 4.76 -9.30
N THR A 330 6.90 3.68 -9.87
CA THR A 330 8.29 3.55 -10.28
C THR A 330 8.29 3.20 -11.75
N THR A 331 9.23 3.80 -12.46
CA THR A 331 9.47 3.51 -13.86
C THR A 331 10.88 3.00 -14.01
N GLY A 332 11.09 2.21 -15.05
CA GLY A 332 12.43 1.82 -15.44
C GLY A 332 12.44 1.15 -16.79
N THR A 333 13.63 1.10 -17.37
CA THR A 333 13.85 0.48 -18.68
C THR A 333 13.80 -1.02 -18.52
N ALA A 334 12.63 -1.60 -18.78
CA ALA A 334 12.44 -3.03 -18.82
C ALA A 334 13.05 -3.59 -20.11
N ARG A 335 13.79 -4.69 -19.98
CA ARG A 335 14.57 -5.31 -21.06
C ARG A 335 14.20 -6.78 -21.13
N MET A 336 13.21 -7.14 -21.96
CA MET A 336 12.70 -8.50 -22.19
C MET A 336 12.15 -9.28 -20.98
N VAL A 337 12.58 -9.00 -19.76
CA VAL A 337 12.20 -9.71 -18.55
C VAL A 337 11.86 -8.71 -17.45
N MET A 338 10.74 -8.96 -16.77
CA MET A 338 10.40 -8.33 -15.51
C MET A 338 10.01 -9.37 -14.48
N GLY A 339 10.21 -9.01 -13.21
CA GLY A 339 9.86 -9.87 -12.09
C GLY A 339 9.13 -9.10 -11.01
N ARG A 340 8.16 -9.76 -10.39
CA ARG A 340 7.68 -9.44 -9.06
C ARG A 340 8.38 -10.40 -8.10
N ILE A 341 9.34 -9.92 -7.33
CA ILE A 341 10.12 -10.73 -6.38
C ILE A 341 9.82 -10.21 -4.98
N GLU A 342 9.42 -11.11 -4.07
CA GLU A 342 9.04 -10.75 -2.69
C GLU A 342 7.95 -9.67 -2.61
N GLY A 343 7.06 -9.66 -3.60
CA GLY A 343 5.93 -8.75 -3.68
C GLY A 343 6.22 -7.43 -4.40
N GLU A 344 7.47 -7.11 -4.73
CA GLU A 344 7.84 -5.88 -5.44
C GLU A 344 8.16 -6.14 -6.91
N TRP A 345 7.56 -5.34 -7.80
CA TRP A 345 7.93 -5.33 -9.21
C TRP A 345 9.27 -4.64 -9.40
N GLY A 346 10.10 -5.19 -10.28
CA GLY A 346 11.39 -4.62 -10.61
C GLY A 346 11.86 -5.00 -12.01
N VAL A 347 12.82 -4.22 -12.51
CA VAL A 347 13.56 -4.57 -13.72
C VAL A 347 14.52 -5.70 -13.37
N MET A 348 14.27 -6.88 -13.92
CA MET A 348 15.21 -8.00 -13.85
C MET A 348 16.16 -8.04 -15.04
N GLY A 349 15.69 -7.55 -16.20
CA GLY A 349 16.32 -7.69 -17.51
C GLY A 349 17.82 -7.37 -17.55
N PRO A 350 18.51 -7.75 -18.62
CA PRO A 350 19.96 -7.81 -18.62
C PRO A 350 20.64 -6.50 -18.21
N PRO A 351 21.79 -6.58 -17.51
CA PRO A 351 22.46 -5.42 -16.93
C PRO A 351 23.02 -4.42 -17.96
N ALA A 352 23.05 -4.75 -19.26
CA ALA A 352 23.54 -3.89 -20.35
C ALA A 352 22.74 -4.01 -21.66
N SER A 353 23.16 -3.27 -22.70
CA SER A 353 22.51 -3.17 -24.01
C SER A 353 22.30 -4.55 -24.66
N ILE A 354 21.04 -4.86 -24.98
CA ILE A 354 20.69 -6.00 -25.84
C ILE A 354 21.24 -5.75 -27.24
N GLY A 355 21.74 -6.81 -27.89
CA GLY A 355 22.13 -6.81 -29.30
C GLY A 355 20.92 -6.70 -30.24
N ALA A 356 20.83 -7.59 -31.22
CA ALA A 356 19.66 -7.64 -32.09
C ALA A 356 18.51 -8.38 -31.40
N LEU A 357 17.41 -7.68 -31.13
CA LEU A 357 16.14 -8.32 -30.78
C LEU A 357 15.69 -9.16 -31.98
N ARG A 358 15.51 -10.45 -31.77
CA ARG A 358 14.81 -11.32 -32.72
C ARG A 358 13.32 -11.38 -32.36
N LYS A 359 12.51 -11.92 -33.27
CA LYS A 359 11.07 -11.67 -33.40
C LYS A 359 10.25 -11.86 -32.11
N GLU A 360 10.49 -12.93 -31.35
CA GLU A 360 9.61 -13.36 -30.24
C GLU A 360 10.23 -13.23 -28.83
N GLY A 361 11.52 -12.89 -28.72
CA GLY A 361 12.17 -12.67 -27.42
C GLY A 361 12.13 -13.88 -26.49
N VAL A 362 11.71 -13.72 -25.23
CA VAL A 362 11.60 -14.81 -24.24
C VAL A 362 10.33 -15.62 -24.47
N ARG A 363 10.47 -16.92 -24.77
CA ARG A 363 9.37 -17.86 -25.08
C ARG A 363 9.02 -18.79 -23.93
N SER A 364 9.96 -19.07 -23.04
CA SER A 364 9.73 -19.96 -21.91
C SER A 364 10.52 -19.53 -20.69
N ILE A 365 9.88 -19.68 -19.52
CA ILE A 365 10.47 -19.47 -18.22
C ILE A 365 10.27 -20.75 -17.42
N ALA A 366 11.32 -21.16 -16.71
CA ALA A 366 11.28 -22.30 -15.80
C ALA A 366 12.03 -21.97 -14.51
N GLU A 367 11.67 -22.62 -13.41
CA GLU A 367 12.21 -22.30 -12.09
C GLU A 367 12.64 -23.55 -11.33
N THR A 368 13.85 -23.49 -10.76
CA THR A 368 14.35 -24.44 -9.74
C THR A 368 14.43 -23.73 -8.40
N PRO A 369 14.73 -24.41 -7.27
CA PRO A 369 14.91 -23.72 -5.99
C PRO A 369 15.94 -22.57 -6.04
N GLU A 370 17.02 -22.71 -6.81
CA GLU A 370 18.15 -21.78 -6.83
C GLU A 370 18.10 -20.76 -7.98
N TYR A 371 17.58 -21.16 -9.14
CA TYR A 371 17.63 -20.37 -10.37
C TYR A 371 16.26 -20.19 -11.03
N VAL A 372 16.12 -19.11 -11.78
CA VAL A 372 15.05 -18.92 -12.78
C VAL A 372 15.70 -18.90 -14.16
N TYR A 373 15.26 -19.77 -15.07
CA TYR A 373 15.77 -19.89 -16.42
C TYR A 373 14.82 -19.18 -17.38
N PHE A 374 15.40 -18.46 -18.34
CA PHE A 374 14.68 -17.76 -19.39
C PHE A 374 15.26 -18.24 -20.72
N ALA A 375 14.41 -18.71 -21.61
CA ALA A 375 14.82 -19.16 -22.93
C ALA A 375 13.91 -18.63 -24.02
N GLY A 376 14.44 -18.53 -25.24
CA GLY A 376 13.70 -17.99 -26.37
C GLY A 376 14.52 -17.76 -27.61
N ASP A 377 14.18 -16.70 -28.32
CA ASP A 377 14.83 -16.23 -29.55
C ASP A 377 15.45 -14.85 -29.29
N PHE A 378 16.61 -14.83 -28.63
CA PHE A 378 17.35 -13.61 -28.34
C PHE A 378 18.86 -13.84 -28.37
N GLU A 379 19.59 -12.79 -28.75
CA GLU A 379 21.05 -12.76 -28.79
C GLU A 379 21.60 -11.70 -27.84
N ASN A 380 22.77 -12.01 -27.28
CA ASN A 380 23.62 -11.10 -26.53
C ASN A 380 22.85 -10.43 -25.38
N PHE A 381 22.18 -11.24 -24.56
CA PHE A 381 21.32 -10.80 -23.47
C PHE A 381 22.04 -9.75 -22.61
N ASP A 382 23.25 -10.03 -22.13
CA ASP A 382 24.02 -9.17 -21.23
C ASP A 382 25.19 -8.39 -21.89
N GLY A 383 25.33 -8.43 -23.21
CA GLY A 383 26.49 -7.83 -23.90
C GLY A 383 27.75 -8.69 -23.94
N ALA A 384 27.74 -9.90 -23.36
CA ALA A 384 28.88 -10.83 -23.28
C ALA A 384 28.69 -12.15 -24.06
N GLY A 385 27.74 -12.20 -25.00
CA GLY A 385 27.48 -13.39 -25.82
C GLY A 385 26.60 -14.46 -25.15
N GLN A 386 25.79 -14.07 -24.16
CA GLN A 386 24.74 -14.92 -23.61
C GLN A 386 23.53 -14.96 -24.57
N ASP A 387 23.37 -16.07 -25.28
CA ASP A 387 22.35 -16.26 -26.32
C ASP A 387 21.32 -17.33 -25.91
N ILE A 388 20.04 -17.12 -26.23
CA ILE A 388 18.97 -18.15 -26.29
C ILE A 388 18.53 -18.77 -24.94
N ILE A 389 19.43 -18.98 -23.97
CA ILE A 389 19.13 -19.42 -22.60
C ILE A 389 20.00 -18.64 -21.63
N VAL A 390 19.38 -18.05 -20.62
CA VAL A 390 20.05 -17.43 -19.48
C VAL A 390 19.39 -17.90 -18.19
N ARG A 391 20.09 -17.80 -17.06
CA ARG A 391 19.50 -18.05 -15.75
C ARG A 391 19.86 -16.95 -14.75
N TYR A 392 18.93 -16.70 -13.86
CA TYR A 392 19.00 -15.71 -12.79
C TYR A 392 19.12 -16.42 -11.45
N HIS A 393 20.19 -16.13 -10.71
CA HIS A 393 20.42 -16.68 -9.40
C HIS A 393 19.59 -15.92 -8.35
N LYS A 394 18.64 -16.58 -7.70
CA LYS A 394 17.64 -15.91 -6.84
C LYS A 394 18.25 -15.23 -5.60
N VAL A 395 19.31 -15.83 -5.03
CA VAL A 395 19.97 -15.29 -3.82
C VAL A 395 20.93 -14.15 -4.12
N THR A 396 21.77 -14.28 -5.15
CA THR A 396 22.81 -13.27 -5.45
C THR A 396 22.33 -12.16 -6.38
N GLY A 397 21.22 -12.39 -7.08
CA GLY A 397 20.71 -11.50 -8.13
C GLY A 397 21.57 -11.44 -9.38
N ALA A 398 22.48 -12.41 -9.57
CA ALA A 398 23.39 -12.46 -10.70
C ALA A 398 22.79 -13.22 -11.89
N TRP A 399 23.17 -12.81 -13.10
CA TRP A 399 22.86 -13.49 -14.36
C TRP A 399 24.07 -14.29 -14.84
N ASP A 400 23.83 -15.51 -15.32
CA ASP A 400 24.80 -16.35 -16.02
C ASP A 400 24.13 -17.26 -17.05
N THR A 401 24.92 -18.10 -17.72
CA THR A 401 24.44 -19.11 -18.68
C THR A 401 24.67 -20.51 -18.15
N PRO A 402 23.76 -21.47 -18.42
CA PRO A 402 23.97 -22.88 -18.10
C PRO A 402 24.93 -23.57 -19.08
N TYR A 403 25.78 -22.83 -19.80
CA TYR A 403 26.69 -23.34 -20.83
C TYR A 403 27.94 -22.46 -20.96
N THR A 404 29.00 -23.03 -21.54
CA THR A 404 30.25 -22.34 -21.95
C THR A 404 30.28 -22.04 -23.47
N ILE A 405 29.66 -22.89 -24.29
CA ILE A 405 29.54 -22.72 -25.75
C ILE A 405 28.05 -22.59 -26.09
N ALA A 406 27.69 -21.45 -26.66
CA ALA A 406 26.31 -21.13 -27.04
C ALA A 406 25.71 -22.16 -28.01
N PRO A 407 24.37 -22.30 -28.01
CA PRO A 407 23.70 -23.21 -28.93
C PRO A 407 23.96 -22.87 -30.40
N THR A 408 24.04 -23.87 -31.28
CA THR A 408 24.23 -23.64 -32.74
C THR A 408 23.24 -24.45 -33.61
N SER A 409 23.01 -23.97 -34.84
CA SER A 409 22.19 -24.59 -35.89
C SER A 409 22.88 -24.49 -37.24
N LEU A 410 22.64 -25.45 -38.14
CA LEU A 410 23.16 -25.46 -39.51
C LEU A 410 22.55 -24.37 -40.42
N THR A 411 21.43 -23.76 -40.01
CA THR A 411 20.60 -22.88 -40.87
C THR A 411 20.47 -21.44 -40.36
N ALA A 412 21.33 -21.03 -39.41
CA ALA A 412 21.37 -19.70 -38.77
C ALA A 412 20.18 -19.33 -37.86
N ASN A 413 19.03 -19.99 -37.99
CA ASN A 413 17.89 -19.83 -37.07
C ASN A 413 18.04 -20.76 -35.86
N ILE A 414 17.94 -20.19 -34.65
CA ILE A 414 18.06 -20.92 -33.38
C ILE A 414 17.08 -20.33 -32.36
N TRP A 415 16.22 -21.15 -31.78
CA TRP A 415 15.33 -20.74 -30.67
C TRP A 415 14.99 -21.92 -29.77
N ILE A 416 14.62 -21.62 -28.53
CA ILE A 416 14.04 -22.58 -27.58
C ILE A 416 12.60 -22.17 -27.30
N ASN A 417 11.66 -23.08 -27.54
CA ASN A 417 10.23 -22.83 -27.34
C ASN A 417 9.79 -23.18 -25.93
N LYS A 418 10.35 -24.25 -25.33
CA LYS A 418 9.91 -24.73 -24.02
C LYS A 418 11.09 -25.17 -23.15
N LEU A 419 11.00 -24.81 -21.88
CA LEU A 419 11.77 -25.35 -20.78
C LEU A 419 10.85 -26.20 -19.90
N LEU A 420 11.33 -27.36 -19.48
CA LEU A 420 10.61 -28.27 -18.59
C LEU A 420 11.53 -28.66 -17.42
N VAL A 421 11.03 -28.51 -16.19
CA VAL A 421 11.73 -28.97 -14.98
C VAL A 421 11.30 -30.40 -14.68
N LEU A 422 12.24 -31.33 -14.66
CA LEU A 422 11.96 -32.72 -14.30
C LEU A 422 11.82 -32.87 -12.77
N PRO A 423 11.13 -33.91 -12.28
CA PRO A 423 10.98 -34.17 -10.84
C PRO A 423 12.31 -34.36 -10.09
N ASP A 424 13.40 -34.68 -10.80
CA ASP A 424 14.75 -34.80 -10.25
C ASP A 424 15.55 -33.49 -10.25
N GLY A 425 14.92 -32.38 -10.67
CA GLY A 425 15.51 -31.03 -10.68
C GLY A 425 16.32 -30.69 -11.94
N ARG A 426 16.44 -31.63 -12.89
CA ARG A 426 17.09 -31.34 -14.19
C ARG A 426 16.20 -30.49 -15.08
N ILE A 427 16.81 -29.72 -15.98
CA ILE A 427 16.12 -28.87 -16.94
C ILE A 427 16.19 -29.49 -18.33
N VAL A 428 15.05 -29.67 -18.98
CA VAL A 428 14.97 -30.01 -20.40
C VAL A 428 14.72 -28.74 -21.18
N ALA A 429 15.52 -28.50 -22.22
CA ALA A 429 15.32 -27.42 -23.18
C ALA A 429 14.97 -28.02 -24.54
N ALA A 430 13.96 -27.47 -25.20
CA ALA A 430 13.50 -27.97 -26.49
C ALA A 430 13.14 -26.83 -27.45
N GLY A 431 13.45 -27.04 -28.73
CA GLY A 431 13.20 -26.06 -29.79
C GLY A 431 13.92 -26.41 -31.07
N TYR A 432 14.36 -25.39 -31.81
CA TYR A 432 15.07 -25.55 -33.08
C TYR A 432 16.56 -25.24 -32.93
N TYR A 433 17.34 -26.24 -32.50
CA TYR A 433 18.80 -26.14 -32.33
C TYR A 433 19.45 -27.53 -32.39
N GLU A 434 20.73 -27.61 -32.76
CA GLU A 434 21.42 -28.90 -32.94
C GLU A 434 22.37 -29.24 -31.81
N THR A 435 23.19 -28.27 -31.41
CA THR A 435 24.20 -28.47 -30.36
C THR A 435 24.12 -27.43 -29.27
N ILE A 436 24.55 -27.80 -28.07
CA ILE A 436 24.77 -26.93 -26.91
C ILE A 436 25.99 -27.46 -26.14
N ASP A 437 26.92 -26.59 -25.73
CA ASP A 437 28.20 -27.01 -25.15
C ASP A 437 29.00 -28.02 -26.01
N GLY A 438 28.84 -27.92 -27.34
CA GLY A 438 29.45 -28.86 -28.29
C GLY A 438 28.83 -30.27 -28.28
N VAL A 439 27.80 -30.53 -27.46
CA VAL A 439 27.04 -31.78 -27.43
C VAL A 439 25.91 -31.70 -28.45
N ASN A 440 25.82 -32.66 -29.37
CA ASN A 440 24.66 -32.78 -30.26
C ASN A 440 23.47 -33.35 -29.47
N VAL A 441 22.46 -32.51 -29.25
CA VAL A 441 21.25 -32.87 -28.48
C VAL A 441 20.03 -33.07 -29.37
N GLY A 442 20.14 -32.79 -30.67
CA GLY A 442 19.09 -33.05 -31.65
C GLY A 442 17.74 -32.42 -31.28
N SER A 443 17.70 -31.09 -31.16
CA SER A 443 16.52 -30.28 -30.82
C SER A 443 15.98 -30.42 -29.38
N ILE A 444 16.54 -31.31 -28.56
CA ILE A 444 16.10 -31.50 -27.17
C ILE A 444 17.24 -31.96 -26.24
N GLY A 445 17.70 -31.04 -25.39
CA GLY A 445 18.79 -31.28 -24.44
C GLY A 445 18.30 -31.34 -23.00
N VAL A 446 19.00 -32.09 -22.16
CA VAL A 446 18.81 -32.08 -20.70
C VAL A 446 20.07 -31.58 -20.00
N TYR A 447 19.89 -30.60 -19.11
CA TYR A 447 20.92 -30.00 -18.29
C TYR A 447 20.84 -30.52 -16.86
N ASN A 448 22.00 -30.90 -16.32
CA ASN A 448 22.14 -31.29 -14.92
C ASN A 448 22.93 -30.23 -14.16
N GLU A 449 22.23 -29.49 -13.30
CA GLU A 449 22.80 -28.44 -12.46
C GLU A 449 23.95 -28.97 -11.57
N ALA A 450 23.80 -30.17 -11.02
CA ALA A 450 24.76 -30.75 -10.07
C ALA A 450 26.12 -31.06 -10.73
N THR A 451 26.15 -31.29 -12.04
CA THR A 451 27.37 -31.55 -12.80
C THR A 451 27.75 -30.42 -13.76
N ALA A 452 26.87 -29.42 -13.92
CA ALA A 452 26.96 -28.35 -14.91
C ALA A 452 27.22 -28.88 -16.35
N THR A 453 26.51 -29.94 -16.76
CA THR A 453 26.69 -30.55 -18.09
C THR A 453 25.38 -30.78 -18.82
N TRP A 454 25.43 -30.58 -20.14
CA TRP A 454 24.38 -30.97 -21.08
C TRP A 454 24.54 -32.39 -21.59
N SER A 455 23.41 -33.04 -21.87
CA SER A 455 23.33 -34.33 -22.55
C SER A 455 22.10 -34.39 -23.44
N VAL A 456 22.08 -35.31 -24.40
CA VAL A 456 20.88 -35.59 -25.21
C VAL A 456 19.77 -36.13 -24.31
N PHE A 457 18.55 -35.64 -24.48
CA PHE A 457 17.40 -36.18 -23.75
C PHE A 457 16.78 -37.35 -24.52
N GLY A 458 16.87 -38.55 -23.95
CA GLY A 458 16.60 -39.80 -24.68
C GLY A 458 17.60 -40.01 -25.82
N ASN A 459 17.11 -40.19 -27.03
CA ASN A 459 17.91 -40.29 -28.26
C ASN A 459 17.81 -39.04 -29.16
N GLY A 460 17.27 -37.93 -28.63
CA GLY A 460 17.00 -36.70 -29.38
C GLY A 460 15.80 -36.82 -30.34
N LEU A 461 15.38 -35.69 -30.92
CA LEU A 461 14.27 -35.59 -31.89
C LEU A 461 14.74 -35.03 -33.25
N THR A 462 16.02 -35.25 -33.57
CA THR A 462 16.81 -34.67 -34.68
C THR A 462 15.98 -34.09 -35.83
N THR A 463 16.18 -32.79 -36.13
CA THR A 463 15.62 -32.01 -37.26
C THR A 463 14.14 -31.60 -37.15
N GLN A 464 13.54 -31.72 -35.97
CA GLN A 464 12.17 -31.30 -35.72
C GLN A 464 12.14 -30.08 -34.80
N ASP A 465 11.25 -29.12 -35.09
CA ASP A 465 10.96 -28.01 -34.19
C ASP A 465 10.01 -28.51 -33.10
N VAL A 466 10.54 -28.63 -31.87
CA VAL A 466 9.74 -29.00 -30.69
C VAL A 466 9.08 -27.72 -30.18
N LEU A 467 7.76 -27.63 -30.29
CA LEU A 467 6.99 -26.45 -29.90
C LEU A 467 6.59 -26.47 -28.43
N ASP A 468 6.35 -27.65 -27.87
CA ASP A 468 5.91 -27.77 -26.48
C ASP A 468 6.32 -29.11 -25.85
N LEU A 469 6.40 -29.11 -24.52
CA LEU A 469 6.74 -30.26 -23.68
C LEU A 469 5.82 -30.30 -22.47
N GLU A 470 5.35 -31.49 -22.13
CA GLU A 470 4.55 -31.71 -20.92
C GLU A 470 4.93 -33.03 -20.25
N ILE A 471 4.86 -33.08 -18.91
CA ILE A 471 5.18 -34.27 -18.13
C ILE A 471 3.92 -34.84 -17.48
N ASP A 472 3.69 -36.13 -17.69
CA ASP A 472 2.72 -36.84 -16.89
C ASP A 472 3.31 -37.10 -15.50
N LEU A 473 2.87 -36.34 -14.50
CA LEU A 473 3.32 -36.48 -13.11
C LEU A 473 2.96 -37.82 -12.45
N VAL A 474 2.06 -38.62 -13.04
CA VAL A 474 1.68 -39.94 -12.53
C VAL A 474 2.63 -41.03 -13.02
N THR A 475 2.96 -41.05 -14.32
CA THR A 475 3.85 -42.07 -14.90
C THR A 475 5.31 -41.63 -14.92
N GLY A 476 5.55 -40.32 -14.94
CA GLY A 476 6.85 -39.71 -15.22
C GLY A 476 7.16 -39.61 -16.72
N ASP A 477 6.24 -39.98 -17.62
CA ASP A 477 6.47 -39.92 -19.06
C ASP A 477 6.46 -38.47 -19.56
N VAL A 478 7.37 -38.13 -20.47
CA VAL A 478 7.41 -36.80 -21.10
C VAL A 478 6.86 -36.86 -22.51
N TYR A 479 5.99 -35.93 -22.85
CA TYR A 479 5.40 -35.77 -24.17
C TYR A 479 5.98 -34.54 -24.87
N ALA A 480 6.17 -34.65 -26.19
CA ALA A 480 6.70 -33.58 -27.01
C ALA A 480 5.80 -33.33 -28.22
N ALA A 481 5.38 -32.07 -28.39
CA ALA A 481 4.70 -31.59 -29.57
C ALA A 481 5.72 -31.09 -30.60
N LEU A 482 5.72 -31.68 -31.78
CA LEU A 482 6.58 -31.29 -32.90
C LEU A 482 5.67 -30.64 -33.93
N GLY A 483 5.86 -29.35 -34.26
CA GLY A 483 4.87 -28.43 -34.87
C GLY A 483 4.08 -28.88 -36.13
N GLY A 484 4.32 -30.07 -36.64
CA GLY A 484 3.35 -30.84 -37.42
C GLY A 484 2.24 -31.49 -36.59
N THR A 485 1.59 -32.48 -37.18
CA THR A 485 0.50 -33.26 -36.54
C THR A 485 1.04 -34.35 -35.59
N GLN A 486 2.34 -34.35 -35.27
CA GLN A 486 3.02 -35.45 -34.59
C GLN A 486 3.27 -35.15 -33.11
N LEU A 487 2.94 -36.11 -32.26
CA LEU A 487 3.29 -36.13 -30.84
C LEU A 487 4.29 -37.27 -30.61
N TYR A 488 5.24 -37.07 -29.72
CA TYR A 488 6.14 -38.12 -29.25
C TYR A 488 6.04 -38.28 -27.74
N VAL A 489 6.30 -39.49 -27.25
CA VAL A 489 6.42 -39.81 -25.84
C VAL A 489 7.80 -40.38 -25.56
N LEU A 490 8.38 -39.98 -24.44
CA LEU A 490 9.60 -40.53 -23.88
C LEU A 490 9.26 -41.17 -22.53
N PRO A 491 9.06 -42.50 -22.50
CA PRO A 491 8.69 -43.18 -21.27
C PRO A 491 9.81 -43.09 -20.22
N TYR A 492 9.44 -42.94 -18.95
CA TYR A 492 10.40 -43.05 -17.85
C TYR A 492 11.04 -44.45 -17.85
N PRO A 493 12.39 -44.59 -17.77
CA PRO A 493 13.39 -43.61 -17.32
C PRO A 493 14.15 -42.87 -18.44
N TYR A 494 13.46 -42.47 -19.51
CA TYR A 494 13.94 -41.55 -20.54
C TYR A 494 14.99 -42.09 -21.51
N ALA A 495 14.74 -43.25 -22.11
CA ALA A 495 15.68 -43.89 -23.04
C ALA A 495 15.47 -43.51 -24.52
N VAL A 496 14.27 -43.72 -25.07
CA VAL A 496 14.01 -43.61 -26.52
C VAL A 496 12.65 -42.97 -26.76
N TRP A 497 12.63 -41.95 -27.63
CA TRP A 497 11.41 -41.31 -28.11
C TRP A 497 10.63 -42.23 -29.05
N ALA A 498 9.32 -42.31 -28.85
CA ALA A 498 8.41 -43.05 -29.70
C ALA A 498 7.25 -42.14 -30.15
N ALA A 499 6.77 -42.33 -31.39
CA ALA A 499 5.59 -41.62 -31.86
C ALA A 499 4.40 -41.98 -30.96
N ALA A 500 3.72 -40.95 -30.45
CA ALA A 500 2.56 -41.05 -29.59
C ALA A 500 1.29 -40.81 -30.41
N PHE A 501 0.36 -41.77 -30.34
CA PHE A 501 -0.99 -41.69 -30.90
C PHE A 501 -1.06 -41.45 -32.42
N VAL A 502 -2.29 -41.30 -32.92
CA VAL A 502 -2.54 -40.86 -34.31
C VAL A 502 -2.41 -39.34 -34.41
N PRO A 503 -2.12 -38.81 -35.61
CA PRO A 503 -1.91 -37.37 -35.76
C PRO A 503 -3.15 -36.54 -35.38
N ALA A 504 -2.94 -35.42 -34.70
CA ALA A 504 -4.02 -34.50 -34.30
C ALA A 504 -4.66 -33.81 -35.53
N PRO A 505 -5.90 -33.31 -35.42
CA PRO A 505 -6.52 -32.49 -36.45
C PRO A 505 -5.87 -31.09 -36.46
N GLY A 506 -4.71 -30.96 -37.11
CA GLY A 506 -3.94 -29.72 -37.26
C GLY A 506 -2.54 -29.78 -36.65
N GLY A 507 -1.71 -28.77 -36.93
CA GLY A 507 -0.36 -28.66 -36.35
C GLY A 507 -0.43 -28.29 -34.87
N ILE A 508 0.08 -29.17 -34.00
CA ILE A 508 0.01 -29.01 -32.54
C ILE A 508 1.01 -27.92 -32.12
N GLU A 509 0.51 -26.85 -31.49
CA GLU A 509 1.36 -25.78 -30.95
C GLU A 509 1.58 -25.90 -29.44
N GLN A 510 0.59 -26.41 -28.71
CA GLN A 510 0.62 -26.59 -27.25
C GLN A 510 -0.06 -27.88 -26.84
N ILE A 511 0.40 -28.47 -25.74
CA ILE A 511 -0.19 -29.65 -25.10
C ILE A 511 -0.35 -29.41 -23.59
N GLU A 512 -1.39 -30.00 -23.00
CA GLU A 512 -1.65 -29.90 -21.57
C GLU A 512 -2.26 -31.20 -21.05
N ILE A 513 -1.84 -31.67 -19.88
CA ILE A 513 -2.34 -32.93 -19.28
C ILE A 513 -3.28 -32.62 -18.11
N VAL A 514 -4.47 -33.22 -18.15
CA VAL A 514 -5.47 -33.11 -17.08
C VAL A 514 -5.69 -34.47 -16.43
N THR A 515 -5.61 -34.50 -15.10
CA THR A 515 -5.95 -35.68 -14.30
C THR A 515 -7.43 -35.63 -13.93
N ASN A 516 -8.14 -36.77 -14.09
CA ASN A 516 -9.54 -36.84 -13.71
C ASN A 516 -9.66 -36.95 -12.18
N GLU A 517 -10.45 -36.08 -11.55
CA GLU A 517 -10.70 -36.15 -10.11
C GLU A 517 -11.25 -37.53 -9.73
N GLY A 518 -10.45 -38.31 -9.00
CA GLY A 518 -10.85 -39.62 -8.47
C GLY A 518 -10.41 -40.85 -9.27
N SER A 519 -9.68 -40.71 -10.39
CA SER A 519 -9.11 -41.85 -11.12
C SER A 519 -7.58 -41.77 -11.19
N ALA A 520 -6.89 -42.74 -10.61
CA ALA A 520 -5.44 -42.89 -10.71
C ALA A 520 -4.94 -43.26 -12.14
N ARG A 521 -5.84 -43.38 -13.12
CA ARG A 521 -5.51 -43.90 -14.46
C ARG A 521 -6.14 -43.14 -15.62
N SER A 522 -7.16 -42.33 -15.42
CA SER A 522 -7.81 -41.59 -16.51
C SER A 522 -7.20 -40.21 -16.64
N GLN A 523 -6.34 -40.04 -17.63
CA GLN A 523 -5.73 -38.77 -17.98
C GLN A 523 -6.13 -38.39 -19.41
N TRP A 524 -6.50 -37.13 -19.56
CA TRP A 524 -6.77 -36.52 -20.85
C TRP A 524 -5.59 -35.62 -21.18
N MET A 525 -5.09 -35.75 -22.40
CA MET A 525 -4.20 -34.77 -22.98
C MET A 525 -4.99 -33.89 -23.92
N TYR A 526 -4.81 -32.59 -23.79
CA TYR A 526 -5.37 -31.58 -24.66
C TYR A 526 -4.29 -31.06 -25.57
N ALA A 527 -4.66 -30.73 -26.80
CA ALA A 527 -3.76 -30.15 -27.78
C ALA A 527 -4.44 -28.94 -28.42
N GLY A 528 -3.76 -27.79 -28.32
CA GLY A 528 -4.10 -26.56 -29.02
C GLY A 528 -3.41 -26.58 -30.39
N CYS A 529 -4.17 -26.30 -31.44
CA CYS A 529 -3.61 -26.21 -32.79
C CYS A 529 -4.09 -24.95 -33.51
N LEU A 530 -3.51 -24.71 -34.69
CA LEU A 530 -3.86 -23.61 -35.59
C LEU A 530 -5.27 -23.70 -36.21
N SER A 531 -6.10 -24.66 -35.81
CA SER A 531 -7.42 -24.87 -36.42
C SER A 531 -8.48 -25.50 -35.52
N ALA A 532 -8.09 -25.94 -34.31
CA ALA A 532 -8.96 -26.65 -33.39
C ALA A 532 -8.36 -26.74 -31.99
N LEU A 533 -9.22 -27.05 -31.03
CA LEU A 533 -8.83 -27.61 -29.75
C LEU A 533 -9.31 -29.06 -29.72
N ALA A 534 -8.42 -29.99 -29.43
CA ALA A 534 -8.74 -31.41 -29.38
C ALA A 534 -8.20 -32.03 -28.09
N ARG A 535 -8.74 -33.20 -27.75
CA ARG A 535 -8.24 -34.01 -26.64
C ARG A 535 -8.11 -35.48 -27.00
N ILE A 536 -7.32 -36.20 -26.23
CA ILE A 536 -7.11 -37.64 -26.37
C ILE A 536 -6.92 -38.28 -25.00
N MET A 537 -7.41 -39.50 -24.82
CA MET A 537 -7.21 -40.24 -23.58
C MET A 537 -5.89 -41.01 -23.64
N ILE A 538 -4.89 -40.61 -22.84
CA ILE A 538 -3.52 -41.15 -22.96
C ILE A 538 -3.36 -42.56 -22.39
N ASN A 539 -4.27 -43.00 -21.51
CA ASN A 539 -4.25 -44.32 -20.86
C ASN A 539 -5.41 -45.24 -21.32
N SER A 540 -5.96 -45.00 -22.52
CA SER A 540 -7.07 -45.80 -23.04
C SER A 540 -6.63 -47.22 -23.44
N PRO A 541 -7.38 -48.27 -23.07
CA PRO A 541 -7.10 -49.65 -23.50
C PRO A 541 -7.45 -49.89 -24.98
N THR A 542 -8.23 -49.00 -25.61
CA THR A 542 -8.48 -48.98 -27.06
C THR A 542 -7.62 -47.91 -27.73
N PRO A 543 -7.23 -48.08 -29.02
CA PRO A 543 -6.46 -47.07 -29.74
C PRO A 543 -7.12 -45.70 -29.59
N PRO A 544 -6.49 -44.75 -28.89
CA PRO A 544 -7.15 -43.50 -28.59
C PRO A 544 -7.18 -42.63 -29.85
N ALA A 545 -8.33 -42.02 -30.10
CA ALA A 545 -8.54 -41.09 -31.20
C ALA A 545 -8.72 -39.68 -30.63
N TRP A 546 -8.26 -38.67 -31.38
CA TRP A 546 -8.50 -37.28 -31.04
C TRP A 546 -9.99 -36.95 -31.15
N GLU A 547 -10.52 -36.33 -30.10
CA GLU A 547 -11.85 -35.74 -30.06
C GLU A 547 -11.71 -34.23 -30.20
N THR A 548 -12.24 -33.67 -31.30
CA THR A 548 -12.30 -32.22 -31.49
C THR A 548 -13.35 -31.63 -30.56
N ILE A 549 -12.95 -30.66 -29.75
CA ILE A 549 -13.82 -29.95 -28.81
C ILE A 549 -14.44 -28.73 -29.50
N THR A 550 -13.61 -27.97 -30.22
CA THR A 550 -14.05 -26.80 -30.99
C THR A 550 -13.14 -26.57 -32.19
N THR A 551 -13.66 -25.91 -33.22
CA THR A 551 -12.98 -25.62 -34.50
C THR A 551 -12.56 -24.14 -34.60
N ALA A 552 -12.16 -23.52 -33.49
CA ALA A 552 -11.72 -22.12 -33.46
C ALA A 552 -10.40 -21.92 -34.22
N THR A 553 -10.07 -20.65 -34.53
CA THR A 553 -9.07 -20.31 -35.55
C THR A 553 -7.62 -20.50 -35.14
N THR A 554 -7.24 -20.36 -33.86
CA THR A 554 -5.85 -20.57 -33.37
C THR A 554 -5.81 -20.66 -31.83
N PHE A 555 -5.15 -21.68 -31.27
CA PHE A 555 -4.85 -21.80 -29.83
C PHE A 555 -3.34 -21.82 -29.58
N ARG A 556 -2.85 -20.83 -28.83
CA ARG A 556 -1.41 -20.62 -28.55
C ARG A 556 -1.00 -20.87 -27.10
N ALA A 557 -1.96 -21.00 -26.18
CA ALA A 557 -1.69 -21.27 -24.77
C ALA A 557 -2.74 -22.22 -24.21
N LEU A 558 -2.30 -23.16 -23.38
CA LEU A 558 -3.13 -24.03 -22.57
C LEU A 558 -2.58 -24.04 -21.15
N GLU A 559 -3.46 -24.07 -20.16
CA GLU A 559 -3.08 -24.18 -18.75
C GLU A 559 -4.19 -24.90 -17.98
N SER A 560 -3.84 -25.96 -17.25
CA SER A 560 -4.81 -26.70 -16.43
C SER A 560 -4.88 -26.22 -14.98
N THR A 561 -6.10 -26.18 -14.44
CA THR A 561 -6.36 -26.08 -13.00
C THR A 561 -6.60 -27.45 -12.34
N GLY A 562 -6.46 -28.54 -13.10
CA GLY A 562 -6.87 -29.89 -12.74
C GLY A 562 -8.31 -30.23 -13.14
N THR A 563 -9.25 -29.28 -13.02
CA THR A 563 -10.67 -29.50 -13.40
C THR A 563 -11.08 -28.79 -14.69
N GLU A 564 -10.38 -27.71 -15.01
CA GLU A 564 -10.61 -26.86 -16.17
C GLU A 564 -9.31 -26.71 -16.96
N ILE A 565 -9.43 -26.33 -18.24
CA ILE A 565 -8.31 -25.83 -19.02
C ILE A 565 -8.63 -24.44 -19.50
N TYR A 566 -7.78 -23.49 -19.17
CA TYR A 566 -7.81 -22.15 -19.72
C TYR A 566 -7.01 -22.10 -21.01
N THR A 567 -7.51 -21.33 -21.97
CA THR A 567 -6.93 -21.29 -23.32
C THR A 567 -6.65 -19.85 -23.75
N GLY A 568 -5.52 -19.63 -24.38
CA GLY A 568 -5.18 -18.41 -25.12
C GLY A 568 -5.17 -18.63 -26.63
N GLY A 569 -5.59 -17.66 -27.41
CA GLY A 569 -5.75 -17.82 -28.85
C GLY A 569 -5.86 -16.53 -29.67
N GLY A 570 -6.45 -16.68 -30.86
CA GLY A 570 -6.62 -15.63 -31.88
C GLY A 570 -7.63 -14.53 -31.51
N THR A 571 -7.84 -13.55 -32.39
CA THR A 571 -8.79 -12.43 -32.18
C THR A 571 -10.26 -12.85 -32.04
N THR A 572 -10.61 -14.05 -32.51
CA THR A 572 -11.91 -14.68 -32.25
C THR A 572 -11.63 -15.86 -31.30
N TYR A 573 -12.27 -15.89 -30.13
CA TYR A 573 -11.99 -16.89 -29.08
C TYR A 573 -10.65 -16.72 -28.37
N SER A 574 -10.30 -15.48 -28.04
CA SER A 574 -8.97 -15.13 -27.57
C SER A 574 -8.63 -15.66 -26.18
N PHE A 575 -9.62 -15.66 -25.28
CA PHE A 575 -9.49 -16.30 -23.98
C PHE A 575 -10.75 -17.09 -23.64
N GLY A 576 -10.56 -18.35 -23.26
CA GLY A 576 -11.64 -19.30 -23.04
C GLY A 576 -11.30 -20.32 -21.98
N VAL A 577 -12.29 -21.15 -21.66
CA VAL A 577 -12.16 -22.26 -20.72
C VAL A 577 -12.86 -23.50 -21.27
N VAL A 578 -12.22 -24.65 -21.11
CA VAL A 578 -12.87 -25.96 -21.23
C VAL A 578 -13.39 -26.37 -19.86
N ALA A 579 -14.70 -26.25 -19.67
CA ALA A 579 -15.36 -26.76 -18.48
C ALA A 579 -15.43 -28.30 -18.50
N ASN A 580 -15.37 -28.93 -17.33
CA ASN A 580 -15.37 -30.39 -17.16
C ASN A 580 -14.25 -31.09 -17.95
N ALA A 581 -13.03 -30.56 -17.89
CA ALA A 581 -11.90 -31.07 -18.67
C ALA A 581 -11.54 -32.54 -18.32
N GLY A 582 -11.79 -32.98 -17.08
CA GLY A 582 -11.64 -34.39 -16.70
C GLY A 582 -12.80 -35.30 -17.16
N GLY A 583 -13.96 -34.73 -17.48
CA GLY A 583 -15.21 -35.45 -17.73
C GLY A 583 -15.37 -35.99 -19.16
N ASN A 584 -16.47 -36.72 -19.41
CA ASN A 584 -16.76 -37.30 -20.73
C ASN A 584 -17.31 -36.28 -21.74
N ALA A 585 -17.75 -35.10 -21.30
CA ALA A 585 -18.39 -34.09 -22.16
C ALA A 585 -17.80 -32.69 -21.87
N PRO A 586 -16.60 -32.39 -22.40
CA PRO A 586 -15.94 -31.10 -22.22
C PRO A 586 -16.73 -30.05 -23.00
N LEU A 587 -16.85 -28.85 -22.43
CA LEU A 587 -17.53 -27.75 -23.10
C LEU A 587 -16.58 -26.56 -23.19
N TYR A 588 -16.30 -26.12 -24.41
CA TYR A 588 -15.56 -24.88 -24.61
C TYR A 588 -16.49 -23.67 -24.41
N ILE A 589 -16.08 -22.76 -23.54
CA ILE A 589 -16.79 -21.52 -23.22
C ILE A 589 -15.83 -20.36 -23.48
N THR A 590 -16.25 -19.44 -24.33
CA THR A 590 -15.52 -18.19 -24.57
C THR A 590 -15.74 -17.24 -23.40
N LEU A 591 -14.65 -16.77 -22.79
CA LEU A 591 -14.71 -15.85 -21.66
C LEU A 591 -14.48 -14.41 -22.10
N ALA A 592 -13.58 -14.20 -23.07
CA ALA A 592 -13.31 -12.89 -23.65
C ALA A 592 -12.76 -12.98 -25.07
N ASP A 593 -13.06 -11.94 -25.84
CA ASP A 593 -12.35 -11.61 -27.08
C ASP A 593 -11.28 -10.56 -26.78
N SER A 594 -10.21 -10.55 -27.57
CA SER A 594 -9.20 -9.50 -27.59
C SER A 594 -9.02 -8.93 -28.99
N ASP A 595 -8.33 -7.79 -29.06
CA ASP A 595 -7.93 -7.17 -30.31
C ASP A 595 -6.74 -7.85 -31.00
N ASN A 596 -5.99 -8.70 -30.28
CA ASN A 596 -4.84 -9.44 -30.79
C ASN A 596 -4.58 -10.75 -30.02
N LEU A 597 -3.45 -11.43 -30.24
CA LEU A 597 -3.15 -12.75 -29.68
C LEU A 597 -3.02 -12.78 -28.15
N VAL A 598 -3.48 -13.87 -27.54
CA VAL A 598 -3.11 -14.31 -26.19
C VAL A 598 -2.11 -15.47 -26.33
N ASN A 599 -0.86 -15.23 -25.95
CA ASN A 599 0.25 -16.16 -26.18
C ASN A 599 0.60 -17.01 -24.97
N THR A 600 0.23 -16.59 -23.75
CA THR A 600 0.45 -17.38 -22.54
C THR A 600 -0.70 -17.23 -21.56
N VAL A 601 -0.99 -18.34 -20.88
CA VAL A 601 -1.89 -18.42 -19.73
C VAL A 601 -1.17 -19.22 -18.65
N THR A 602 -1.27 -18.79 -17.39
CA THR A 602 -0.65 -19.51 -16.26
C THR A 602 -1.54 -19.43 -15.02
N HIS A 603 -1.70 -20.54 -14.31
CA HIS A 603 -2.54 -20.63 -13.13
C HIS A 603 -1.69 -20.55 -11.85
N ASP A 604 -2.10 -19.70 -10.93
CA ASP A 604 -1.60 -19.76 -9.56
C ASP A 604 -2.58 -20.54 -8.67
N PRO A 605 -2.24 -21.77 -8.23
CA PRO A 605 -3.11 -22.58 -7.38
C PRO A 605 -3.29 -22.00 -5.96
N ARG A 606 -2.46 -21.06 -5.52
CA ARG A 606 -2.54 -20.47 -4.17
C ARG A 606 -3.60 -19.37 -4.12
N THR A 607 -3.59 -18.50 -5.11
CA THR A 607 -4.54 -17.39 -5.19
C THR A 607 -5.76 -17.73 -6.05
N GLY A 608 -5.68 -18.72 -6.94
CA GLY A 608 -6.68 -19.02 -7.94
C GLY A 608 -6.78 -17.97 -9.05
N TYR A 609 -5.75 -17.13 -9.22
CA TYR A 609 -5.66 -16.24 -10.38
C TYR A 609 -5.17 -17.01 -11.61
N ILE A 610 -5.74 -16.65 -12.75
CA ILE A 610 -5.21 -17.00 -14.07
C ILE A 610 -4.54 -15.75 -14.63
N TYR A 611 -3.24 -15.81 -14.87
CA TYR A 611 -2.46 -14.76 -15.51
C TYR A 611 -2.46 -14.95 -17.01
N ILE A 612 -2.61 -13.85 -17.75
CA ILE A 612 -2.84 -13.87 -19.19
C ILE A 612 -1.89 -12.84 -19.81
N THR A 613 -1.08 -13.29 -20.77
CA THR A 613 -0.19 -12.40 -21.53
C THR A 613 -0.24 -12.65 -23.04
N GLY A 614 0.15 -11.65 -23.83
CA GLY A 614 0.11 -11.72 -25.29
C GLY A 614 0.46 -10.40 -25.97
N ASP A 615 -0.29 -10.06 -27.03
CA ASP A 615 -0.03 -8.91 -27.90
C ASP A 615 -1.23 -7.94 -27.92
N PHE A 616 -2.19 -8.17 -27.02
CA PHE A 616 -3.46 -7.46 -26.96
C PHE A 616 -3.32 -6.11 -26.25
N THR A 617 -4.04 -5.10 -26.73
CA THR A 617 -4.25 -3.85 -25.97
C THR A 617 -5.60 -3.85 -25.26
N ARG A 618 -6.48 -4.77 -25.62
CA ARG A 618 -7.81 -4.97 -25.03
C ARG A 618 -8.12 -6.45 -24.83
N LEU A 619 -8.64 -6.81 -23.66
CA LEU A 619 -9.13 -8.18 -23.35
C LEU A 619 -10.47 -8.11 -22.62
N GLY A 620 -11.53 -8.60 -23.26
CA GLY A 620 -12.89 -8.51 -22.73
C GLY A 620 -13.32 -7.05 -22.57
N TYR A 621 -13.63 -6.65 -21.33
CA TYR A 621 -13.98 -5.25 -20.98
C TYR A 621 -12.77 -4.43 -20.51
N LEU A 622 -11.57 -5.02 -20.44
CA LEU A 622 -10.36 -4.27 -20.08
C LEU A 622 -9.80 -3.56 -21.30
N ASP A 623 -9.91 -2.24 -21.31
CA ASP A 623 -9.18 -1.38 -22.23
C ASP A 623 -7.82 -0.99 -21.61
N ASN A 624 -6.76 -0.94 -22.42
CA ASN A 624 -5.38 -0.65 -22.00
C ASN A 624 -4.71 -1.76 -21.16
N ALA A 625 -5.03 -3.03 -21.41
CA ALA A 625 -4.40 -4.14 -20.70
C ALA A 625 -2.90 -4.30 -21.04
N ARG A 626 -2.43 -3.68 -22.14
CA ARG A 626 -1.02 -3.67 -22.59
C ARG A 626 -0.31 -5.02 -22.40
N ALA A 627 -0.83 -6.04 -23.09
CA ALA A 627 -0.31 -7.41 -23.11
C ALA A 627 -0.42 -8.19 -21.79
N CYS A 628 -1.07 -7.66 -20.74
CA CYS A 628 -1.10 -8.28 -19.42
C CYS A 628 -2.45 -8.16 -18.70
N ALA A 629 -3.04 -9.28 -18.33
CA ALA A 629 -4.27 -9.31 -17.53
C ALA A 629 -4.24 -10.45 -16.50
N ARG A 630 -5.13 -10.37 -15.51
CA ARG A 630 -5.46 -11.49 -14.63
C ARG A 630 -6.96 -11.75 -14.60
N PHE A 631 -7.34 -13.00 -14.49
CA PHE A 631 -8.73 -13.45 -14.44
C PHE A 631 -8.99 -14.24 -13.16
N LYS A 632 -10.11 -13.97 -12.50
CA LYS A 632 -10.58 -14.74 -11.34
C LYS A 632 -12.08 -14.55 -11.15
N ASN A 633 -12.79 -15.63 -10.86
CA ASN A 633 -14.23 -15.62 -10.55
C ASN A 633 -15.09 -14.87 -11.59
N GLY A 634 -14.78 -15.03 -12.88
CA GLY A 634 -15.54 -14.40 -13.97
C GLY A 634 -15.22 -12.92 -14.21
N LEU A 635 -14.23 -12.37 -13.51
CA LEU A 635 -13.82 -10.98 -13.65
C LEU A 635 -12.38 -10.89 -14.14
N PHE A 636 -12.16 -9.96 -15.06
CA PHE A 636 -10.85 -9.52 -15.53
C PHE A 636 -10.36 -8.31 -14.74
N TYR A 637 -9.06 -8.29 -14.46
CA TYR A 637 -8.35 -7.19 -13.84
C TYR A 637 -7.08 -6.88 -14.62
N ASN A 638 -6.72 -5.61 -14.74
CA ASN A 638 -5.40 -5.24 -15.23
C ASN A 638 -4.32 -5.76 -14.26
N MET A 639 -3.21 -6.27 -14.78
CA MET A 639 -2.02 -6.53 -13.95
C MET A 639 -1.54 -5.23 -13.30
N GLU A 640 -0.86 -5.32 -12.15
CA GLU A 640 -0.34 -4.12 -11.46
C GLU A 640 0.76 -3.42 -12.27
N ILE A 641 1.33 -4.10 -13.26
CA ILE A 641 2.38 -3.60 -14.13
C ILE A 641 1.86 -3.22 -15.51
N THR A 642 2.41 -2.14 -16.05
CA THR A 642 2.27 -1.72 -17.43
C THR A 642 3.58 -2.02 -18.17
N LEU A 643 3.53 -2.94 -19.13
CA LEU A 643 4.68 -3.30 -19.95
C LEU A 643 5.08 -2.18 -20.93
N PRO A 644 6.36 -2.17 -21.36
CA PRO A 644 6.89 -1.10 -22.19
C PRO A 644 6.30 -1.10 -23.61
N LEU A 645 6.06 0.10 -24.13
CA LEU A 645 5.78 0.33 -25.56
C LEU A 645 6.75 1.40 -26.05
N GLU A 646 7.64 1.06 -26.99
CA GLU A 646 8.53 2.03 -27.64
C GLU A 646 8.26 2.09 -29.15
N GLY A 647 8.17 3.31 -29.69
CA GLY A 647 8.55 3.60 -31.07
C GLY A 647 7.90 2.78 -32.21
N GLY A 648 6.64 2.36 -32.08
CA GLY A 648 5.94 1.62 -33.14
C GLY A 648 6.33 0.13 -33.24
N VAL A 649 7.02 -0.41 -32.23
CA VAL A 649 7.25 -1.85 -32.08
C VAL A 649 6.04 -2.47 -31.38
N THR A 650 5.54 -3.58 -31.92
CA THR A 650 4.49 -4.38 -31.26
C THR A 650 5.08 -5.07 -30.04
N LEU A 651 4.58 -4.74 -28.85
CA LEU A 651 4.89 -5.48 -27.63
C LEU A 651 4.23 -6.86 -27.72
N GLU A 652 5.05 -7.90 -27.61
CA GLU A 652 4.59 -9.29 -27.53
C GLU A 652 5.16 -9.94 -26.27
N SER A 653 4.27 -10.43 -25.39
CA SER A 653 4.65 -11.26 -24.25
C SER A 653 4.35 -12.72 -24.54
N HIS A 654 5.39 -13.54 -24.62
CA HIS A 654 5.32 -14.96 -24.98
C HIS A 654 5.57 -15.91 -23.82
N ALA A 655 5.92 -15.38 -22.64
CA ALA A 655 6.17 -16.21 -21.47
C ALA A 655 5.72 -15.54 -20.18
N PHE A 656 5.13 -16.35 -19.31
CA PHE A 656 4.77 -15.98 -17.95
C PHE A 656 5.02 -17.18 -17.05
N HIS A 657 5.55 -16.95 -15.85
CA HIS A 657 5.78 -18.00 -14.86
C HIS A 657 5.36 -17.53 -13.48
N VAL A 658 4.58 -18.38 -12.80
CA VAL A 658 4.19 -18.20 -11.39
C VAL A 658 5.19 -18.97 -10.55
N GLY A 659 6.07 -18.23 -9.89
CA GLY A 659 7.16 -18.77 -9.11
C GLY A 659 6.79 -19.14 -7.67
N VAL A 660 7.57 -20.08 -7.13
CA VAL A 660 7.41 -20.52 -5.74
C VAL A 660 8.10 -19.50 -4.83
N ASP A 661 7.30 -18.73 -4.09
CA ASP A 661 7.84 -17.92 -2.99
C ASP A 661 8.47 -18.84 -1.92
N GLN A 662 9.78 -18.68 -1.68
CA GLN A 662 10.51 -19.35 -0.60
C GLN A 662 10.68 -18.45 0.62
N SER A 663 10.52 -17.13 0.48
CA SER A 663 10.47 -16.23 1.61
C SER A 663 9.02 -16.12 2.08
N VAL A 664 8.60 -17.15 2.81
CA VAL A 664 7.66 -16.91 3.91
C VAL A 664 8.38 -15.98 4.87
N SER A 665 8.35 -14.69 4.57
CA SER A 665 8.54 -13.61 5.51
C SER A 665 7.45 -13.81 6.54
N VAL A 666 7.75 -14.65 7.53
CA VAL A 666 7.19 -14.55 8.86
C VAL A 666 7.66 -13.18 9.36
N GLY A 667 6.93 -12.14 8.97
CA GLY A 667 6.86 -10.92 9.77
C GLY A 667 6.68 -11.34 11.23
N PRO A 668 7.25 -10.60 12.19
CA PRO A 668 7.39 -11.05 13.57
C PRO A 668 6.09 -11.69 14.07
N VAL A 669 6.16 -13.00 14.30
CA VAL A 669 5.04 -13.80 14.77
C VAL A 669 4.80 -13.38 16.22
N TYR A 670 3.93 -12.40 16.41
CA TYR A 670 3.37 -12.13 17.71
C TYR A 670 2.33 -13.22 18.02
N PRO A 671 2.43 -13.96 19.14
CA PRO A 671 1.64 -15.17 19.42
C PRO A 671 0.10 -15.00 19.51
N TRP A 672 -0.42 -13.79 19.30
CA TRP A 672 -1.80 -13.40 19.63
C TRP A 672 -2.64 -12.88 18.47
N LEU A 673 -2.05 -12.69 17.28
CA LEU A 673 -2.80 -12.46 16.04
C LEU A 673 -2.71 -13.74 15.22
N PRO A 674 -3.83 -14.30 14.71
CA PRO A 674 -3.73 -15.35 13.72
C PRO A 674 -2.90 -14.79 12.56
N PRO A 675 -1.81 -15.46 12.15
CA PRO A 675 -1.06 -15.02 10.98
C PRO A 675 -2.05 -15.00 9.83
N ARG A 676 -2.41 -13.80 9.35
CA ARG A 676 -2.98 -13.67 8.03
C ARG A 676 -1.79 -13.80 7.09
N PRO A 677 -1.63 -14.92 6.37
CA PRO A 677 -0.62 -14.97 5.33
C PRO A 677 -0.87 -13.78 4.41
N VAL A 678 0.18 -13.04 4.07
CA VAL A 678 0.14 -12.09 2.96
C VAL A 678 -0.12 -12.95 1.72
N GLN A 679 -1.39 -13.11 1.35
CA GLN A 679 -1.84 -14.10 0.35
C GLN A 679 -1.34 -13.79 -1.06
N ASP A 680 -0.71 -12.63 -1.28
CA ASP A 680 -0.27 -12.13 -2.58
C ASP A 680 1.26 -12.14 -2.79
N ASN A 681 2.03 -12.81 -1.91
CA ASN A 681 3.47 -12.98 -2.10
C ASN A 681 3.75 -14.18 -3.00
N VAL A 682 3.48 -14.02 -4.29
CA VAL A 682 3.91 -15.00 -5.31
C VAL A 682 4.94 -14.31 -6.18
N ASN A 683 6.03 -15.01 -6.49
CA ASN A 683 6.99 -14.49 -7.44
C ASN A 683 6.38 -14.58 -8.83
N LEU A 684 6.39 -13.50 -9.60
CA LEU A 684 5.85 -13.51 -10.97
C LEU A 684 6.98 -13.15 -11.90
N TYR A 685 7.12 -13.87 -13.00
CA TYR A 685 8.12 -13.58 -14.03
C TYR A 685 7.43 -13.45 -15.37
N ILE A 686 7.77 -12.40 -16.12
CA ILE A 686 7.20 -12.14 -17.43
C ILE A 686 8.31 -11.92 -18.45
N GLY A 687 8.17 -12.60 -19.59
CA GLY A 687 9.03 -12.50 -20.76
C GLY A 687 8.33 -11.81 -21.93
N PHE A 688 9.06 -10.96 -22.65
CA PHE A 688 8.58 -10.21 -23.80
C PHE A 688 9.69 -9.88 -24.82
N ASN A 689 9.32 -9.34 -25.98
CA ASN A 689 10.19 -9.19 -27.15
C ASN A 689 10.84 -7.81 -27.35
N THR A 690 10.68 -6.87 -26.41
CA THR A 690 11.09 -5.47 -26.60
C THR A 690 11.86 -4.88 -25.42
N VAL A 691 12.32 -3.64 -25.60
CA VAL A 691 12.89 -2.78 -24.58
C VAL A 691 12.03 -1.53 -24.50
N GLY A 692 11.85 -1.00 -23.29
CA GLY A 692 11.27 0.33 -23.12
C GLY A 692 10.93 0.62 -21.67
N THR A 693 10.21 1.71 -21.44
CA THR A 693 9.80 2.11 -20.09
C THR A 693 8.60 1.32 -19.62
N ALA A 694 8.79 0.45 -18.65
CA ALA A 694 7.69 -0.13 -17.88
C ALA A 694 7.31 0.80 -16.73
N ILE A 695 6.06 0.73 -16.32
CA ILE A 695 5.50 1.46 -15.19
C ILE A 695 4.89 0.45 -14.24
N TRP A 696 5.26 0.50 -12.97
CA TRP A 696 4.71 -0.34 -11.92
C TRP A 696 4.58 0.47 -10.61
N PRO A 697 3.86 -0.04 -9.61
CA PRO A 697 3.67 0.71 -8.38
C PRO A 697 5.00 0.92 -7.67
N GLY A 698 5.18 2.09 -7.05
CA GLY A 698 6.48 2.67 -6.72
C GLY A 698 7.31 2.01 -5.61
N GLY A 699 7.14 0.72 -5.37
CA GLY A 699 7.61 0.03 -4.18
C GLY A 699 6.61 0.16 -3.04
N ILE A 700 6.74 -0.69 -2.04
CA ILE A 700 5.82 -0.73 -0.91
C ILE A 700 6.19 0.37 0.09
N THR A 701 5.30 1.34 0.33
CA THR A 701 5.53 2.31 1.41
C THR A 701 5.33 1.61 2.75
N ALA A 702 6.45 1.35 3.44
CA ALA A 702 6.44 0.87 4.82
C ALA A 702 6.05 2.02 5.76
N VAL A 703 4.77 2.07 6.15
CA VAL A 703 4.29 2.98 7.18
C VAL A 703 4.47 2.33 8.55
N THR A 704 5.57 2.67 9.21
CA THR A 704 5.83 2.24 10.58
C THR A 704 4.97 3.07 11.54
N ALA A 705 3.72 2.65 11.74
CA ALA A 705 2.88 3.13 12.84
C ALA A 705 3.22 2.39 14.15
N ASN A 706 4.51 2.18 14.46
CA ASN A 706 4.92 1.34 15.58
C ASN A 706 4.98 2.12 16.90
N VAL A 707 4.09 1.77 17.82
CA VAL A 707 4.37 1.81 19.26
C VAL A 707 3.79 0.53 19.87
N PRO A 708 4.51 -0.22 20.72
CA PRO A 708 3.95 -1.33 21.48
C PRO A 708 2.65 -0.92 22.20
N GLY A 709 1.54 -1.63 21.94
CA GLY A 709 0.23 -1.29 22.50
C GLY A 709 -0.51 -0.13 21.82
N GLY A 710 -0.05 0.28 20.63
CA GLY A 710 -0.80 1.12 19.69
C GLY A 710 -2.08 0.45 19.20
N ALA A 711 -2.99 1.26 18.67
CA ALA A 711 -4.27 0.85 18.09
C ALA A 711 -4.32 1.21 16.59
N GLU A 712 -5.33 0.66 15.90
CA GLU A 712 -5.55 1.00 14.50
C GLU A 712 -5.80 2.50 14.30
N SER A 713 -5.22 3.07 13.24
CA SER A 713 -5.33 4.49 12.90
C SER A 713 -5.91 4.67 11.50
N LYS A 714 -6.78 5.67 11.31
CA LYS A 714 -7.37 5.97 10.00
C LYS A 714 -6.56 7.09 9.32
N PRO A 715 -5.99 6.86 8.13
CA PRO A 715 -5.22 7.88 7.46
C PRO A 715 -6.06 8.79 6.56
N ILE A 716 -5.49 9.94 6.20
CA ILE A 716 -5.92 10.78 5.09
C ILE A 716 -4.82 10.69 4.04
N ILE A 717 -5.16 10.29 2.81
CA ILE A 717 -4.19 10.13 1.72
C ILE A 717 -4.43 11.24 0.70
N ARG A 718 -3.40 12.02 0.39
CA ARG A 718 -3.39 13.05 -0.65
C ARG A 718 -2.59 12.54 -1.84
N LEU A 719 -3.14 12.66 -3.03
CA LEU A 719 -2.48 12.30 -4.29
C LEU A 719 -2.54 13.51 -5.21
N THR A 720 -1.39 14.05 -5.60
CA THR A 720 -1.28 15.28 -6.41
C THR A 720 -0.57 14.99 -7.71
N ARG A 721 -1.14 15.48 -8.80
CA ARG A 721 -0.48 15.43 -10.12
C ARG A 721 0.32 16.70 -10.36
N THR A 722 1.55 16.55 -10.84
CA THR A 722 2.37 17.64 -11.40
C THR A 722 2.91 17.25 -12.78
N GLY A 723 2.68 18.10 -13.77
CA GLY A 723 3.17 17.93 -15.15
C GLY A 723 2.44 16.84 -15.95
N GLY A 724 3.10 16.39 -17.02
CA GLY A 724 2.60 15.37 -17.95
C GLY A 724 1.35 15.78 -18.74
N MET A 725 0.81 14.85 -19.53
CA MET A 725 -0.41 15.08 -20.33
C MET A 725 -1.67 14.59 -19.62
N SER A 726 -1.60 13.43 -18.97
CA SER A 726 -2.72 12.84 -18.22
C SER A 726 -2.22 12.03 -17.03
N ALA A 727 -3.05 11.91 -16.00
CA ALA A 727 -2.88 10.90 -14.96
C ALA A 727 -4.24 10.45 -14.45
N ARG A 728 -4.32 9.21 -13.98
CA ARG A 728 -5.53 8.59 -13.44
C ARG A 728 -5.16 7.72 -12.25
N ILE A 729 -5.83 7.91 -11.12
CA ILE A 729 -5.69 7.02 -9.96
C ILE A 729 -6.70 5.89 -10.09
N GLU A 730 -6.21 4.67 -10.07
CA GLU A 730 -7.02 3.45 -10.20
C GLU A 730 -7.33 2.83 -8.83
N SER A 731 -6.39 2.82 -7.90
CA SER A 731 -6.66 2.27 -6.56
C SER A 731 -5.63 2.67 -5.50
N VAL A 732 -6.02 2.54 -4.24
CA VAL A 732 -5.10 2.52 -3.10
C VAL A 732 -5.30 1.22 -2.33
N TYR A 733 -4.23 0.45 -2.16
CA TYR A 733 -4.26 -0.86 -1.53
C TYR A 733 -3.40 -0.89 -0.27
N ASN A 734 -3.97 -1.39 0.83
CA ASN A 734 -3.22 -1.74 2.02
C ASN A 734 -2.94 -3.24 1.99
N ARG A 735 -1.72 -3.61 1.60
CA ARG A 735 -1.28 -5.01 1.49
C ARG A 735 -1.29 -5.73 2.84
N THR A 736 -1.11 -4.99 3.92
CA THR A 736 -1.11 -5.54 5.28
C THR A 736 -2.49 -5.99 5.72
N THR A 737 -3.54 -5.26 5.36
CA THR A 737 -4.92 -5.62 5.72
C THR A 737 -5.68 -6.35 4.61
N GLY A 738 -5.23 -6.22 3.36
CA GLY A 738 -5.94 -6.66 2.15
C GLY A 738 -7.09 -5.73 1.75
N ASP A 739 -7.18 -4.53 2.33
CA ASP A 739 -8.22 -3.56 2.00
C ASP A 739 -7.82 -2.72 0.78
N GLU A 740 -8.75 -2.59 -0.16
CA GLU A 740 -8.55 -1.83 -1.39
C GLU A 740 -9.62 -0.74 -1.51
N ILE A 741 -9.19 0.47 -1.83
CA ILE A 741 -10.02 1.59 -2.25
C ILE A 741 -9.91 1.68 -3.77
N ARG A 742 -11.00 1.31 -4.46
CA ARG A 742 -11.05 1.31 -5.92
C ARG A 742 -11.55 2.64 -6.42
N LEU A 743 -10.78 3.22 -7.31
CA LEU A 743 -11.02 4.50 -7.95
C LEU A 743 -10.96 4.29 -9.46
N ASN A 744 -11.22 5.35 -10.21
CA ASN A 744 -10.92 5.45 -11.64
C ASN A 744 -11.04 6.93 -11.98
N LEU A 745 -10.18 7.74 -11.35
CA LEU A 745 -10.32 9.19 -11.29
C LEU A 745 -9.18 9.84 -12.05
N ASP A 746 -9.50 10.55 -13.13
CA ASP A 746 -8.54 11.36 -13.87
C ASP A 746 -8.15 12.59 -13.02
N LEU A 747 -6.85 12.91 -12.99
CA LEU A 747 -6.30 14.08 -12.34
C LEU A 747 -5.83 15.08 -13.39
N ASN A 748 -6.23 16.34 -13.20
CA ASN A 748 -5.68 17.46 -13.93
C ASN A 748 -4.33 17.90 -13.34
N ASP A 749 -3.56 18.63 -14.14
CA ASP A 749 -2.28 19.19 -13.66
C ASP A 749 -2.52 20.15 -12.48
N GLY A 750 -1.79 19.95 -11.38
CA GLY A 750 -1.95 20.69 -10.13
C GLY A 750 -3.15 20.28 -9.26
N GLU A 751 -3.96 19.30 -9.68
CA GLU A 751 -5.08 18.77 -8.89
C GLU A 751 -4.61 17.80 -7.82
N SER A 752 -5.16 17.91 -6.62
CA SER A 752 -4.98 16.95 -5.53
C SER A 752 -6.30 16.24 -5.19
N ILE A 753 -6.24 14.93 -5.05
CA ILE A 753 -7.32 14.10 -4.52
C ILE A 753 -7.00 13.73 -3.07
N TYR A 754 -8.01 13.84 -2.21
CA TYR A 754 -7.96 13.49 -0.80
C TYR A 754 -8.89 12.30 -0.54
N ILE A 755 -8.33 11.23 -0.01
CA ILE A 755 -9.04 10.06 0.48
C ILE A 755 -9.01 10.14 2.00
N ASP A 756 -10.08 10.69 2.58
CA ASP A 756 -10.22 10.93 4.01
C ASP A 756 -10.99 9.77 4.63
N LEU A 757 -10.25 8.85 5.27
CA LEU A 757 -10.81 7.66 5.92
C LEU A 757 -11.28 7.92 7.34
N VAL A 758 -11.00 9.11 7.88
CA VAL A 758 -11.58 9.58 9.14
C VAL A 758 -13.01 10.06 8.88
N GLY A 759 -13.18 10.94 7.88
CA GLY A 759 -14.47 11.48 7.44
C GLY A 759 -15.25 10.58 6.48
N LEU A 760 -14.67 9.44 6.08
CA LEU A 760 -15.22 8.49 5.10
C LEU A 760 -15.67 9.16 3.79
N ARG A 761 -14.80 10.00 3.22
CA ARG A 761 -15.08 10.77 2.01
C ARG A 761 -13.88 10.82 1.07
N VAL A 762 -14.17 11.02 -0.21
CA VAL A 762 -13.15 11.36 -1.22
C VAL A 762 -13.52 12.71 -1.82
N TYR A 763 -12.54 13.59 -1.96
CA TYR A 763 -12.74 14.88 -2.59
C TYR A 763 -11.50 15.36 -3.36
N SER A 764 -11.69 16.25 -4.31
CA SER A 764 -10.62 16.94 -5.07
C SER A 764 -10.63 18.44 -4.77
N ASP A 765 -9.48 19.10 -4.86
CA ASP A 765 -9.32 20.56 -4.71
C ASP A 765 -9.24 21.34 -6.05
N TYR A 766 -9.62 20.71 -7.16
CA TYR A 766 -9.51 21.31 -8.50
C TYR A 766 -10.10 22.74 -8.58
N ASN A 767 -9.30 23.69 -9.08
CA ASN A 767 -9.62 25.12 -9.16
C ASN A 767 -10.02 25.75 -7.81
N ASN A 768 -9.44 25.30 -6.70
CA ASN A 768 -9.76 25.73 -5.34
C ASN A 768 -11.23 25.46 -4.95
N VAL A 769 -11.88 24.48 -5.59
CA VAL A 769 -13.24 24.06 -5.28
C VAL A 769 -13.23 22.61 -4.84
N GLN A 770 -13.69 22.35 -3.62
CA GLN A 770 -13.86 20.98 -3.14
C GLN A 770 -14.99 20.28 -3.90
N ARG A 771 -14.64 19.19 -4.59
CA ARG A 771 -15.61 18.34 -5.30
C ARG A 771 -15.64 16.97 -4.65
N SER A 772 -16.80 16.53 -4.18
CA SER A 772 -16.96 15.17 -3.66
C SER A 772 -16.90 14.16 -4.80
N LEU A 773 -16.14 13.09 -4.60
CA LEU A 773 -15.94 12.00 -5.55
C LEU A 773 -16.48 10.70 -4.96
N THR A 774 -17.04 9.86 -5.80
CA THR A 774 -17.60 8.56 -5.38
C THR A 774 -16.62 7.43 -5.74
N PRO A 775 -16.17 6.63 -4.78
CA PRO A 775 -15.37 5.44 -5.04
C PRO A 775 -16.14 4.39 -5.86
N LEU A 776 -15.41 3.50 -6.52
CA LEU A 776 -16.03 2.40 -7.26
C LEU A 776 -16.62 1.34 -6.31
N PRO A 777 -17.65 0.58 -6.77
CA PRO A 777 -18.19 -0.55 -6.03
C PRO A 777 -17.11 -1.56 -5.61
N GLY A 778 -17.22 -2.08 -4.39
CA GLY A 778 -16.23 -3.00 -3.81
C GLY A 778 -15.13 -2.33 -3.00
N SER A 779 -15.06 -1.00 -2.98
CA SER A 779 -14.11 -0.24 -2.13
C SER A 779 -14.35 -0.47 -0.63
N ARG A 780 -13.27 -0.71 0.10
CA ARG A 780 -13.24 -1.08 1.53
C ARG A 780 -13.03 0.13 2.46
N PHE A 781 -13.82 1.20 2.31
CA PHE A 781 -13.63 2.46 3.05
C PHE A 781 -13.62 2.32 4.57
N ALA A 782 -14.62 1.61 5.12
CA ALA A 782 -14.78 1.52 6.56
C ALA A 782 -13.70 0.64 7.22
N SER A 783 -13.21 -0.39 6.52
CA SER A 783 -12.20 -1.31 7.07
C SER A 783 -10.77 -0.82 6.88
N PHE A 784 -10.48 -0.03 5.84
CA PHE A 784 -9.12 0.45 5.58
C PHE A 784 -8.54 1.21 6.79
N SER A 785 -7.47 0.69 7.39
CA SER A 785 -6.79 1.28 8.55
C SER A 785 -5.32 0.90 8.58
N LEU A 786 -4.52 1.72 9.24
CA LEU A 786 -3.14 1.41 9.60
C LEU A 786 -3.10 0.61 10.89
N LEU A 787 -2.53 -0.60 10.83
CA LEU A 787 -2.23 -1.43 11.98
C LEU A 787 -1.00 -0.91 12.75
N PRO A 788 -0.90 -1.19 14.05
CA PRO A 788 0.22 -0.73 14.88
C PRO A 788 1.54 -1.48 14.66
N THR A 789 1.60 -2.45 13.73
CA THR A 789 2.75 -3.36 13.51
C THR A 789 3.52 -3.07 12.21
N GLY A 790 3.37 -1.86 11.67
CA GLY A 790 3.84 -1.51 10.34
C GLY A 790 2.81 -1.87 9.26
N ASN A 791 2.74 -1.04 8.23
CA ASN A 791 1.80 -1.20 7.12
C ASN A 791 2.51 -1.05 5.79
N GLN A 792 1.94 -1.67 4.77
CA GLN A 792 2.43 -1.67 3.41
C GLN A 792 1.34 -1.06 2.52
N ILE A 793 1.54 0.21 2.15
CA ILE A 793 0.58 0.96 1.32
C ILE A 793 1.10 1.07 -0.10
N ASP A 794 0.19 0.84 -1.04
CA ASP A 794 0.43 0.81 -2.46
C ASP A 794 -0.62 1.69 -3.17
N VAL A 795 -0.19 2.53 -4.11
CA VAL A 795 -1.06 3.40 -4.89
C VAL A 795 -0.88 3.04 -6.34
N ARG A 796 -1.97 2.69 -7.01
CA ARG A 796 -1.96 2.39 -8.43
C ARG A 796 -2.45 3.60 -9.21
N ALA A 797 -1.59 4.10 -10.08
CA ALA A 797 -1.89 5.18 -11.00
C ALA A 797 -1.46 4.79 -12.42
N VAL A 798 -2.08 5.46 -13.41
CA VAL A 798 -1.72 5.40 -14.82
C VAL A 798 -1.50 6.83 -15.26
N ASN A 799 -0.34 7.15 -15.82
CA ASN A 799 -0.08 8.49 -16.33
C ASN A 799 0.72 8.49 -17.63
N ASP A 800 0.77 9.67 -18.25
CA ASP A 800 1.56 9.95 -19.43
C ASP A 800 2.50 11.13 -19.14
N GLY A 801 3.70 10.78 -18.65
CA GLY A 801 4.77 11.72 -18.33
C GLY A 801 4.47 12.63 -17.14
N ALA A 802 3.50 12.28 -16.29
CA ALA A 802 3.15 13.05 -15.10
C ALA A 802 3.84 12.49 -13.87
N THR A 803 4.11 13.35 -12.89
CA THR A 803 4.54 12.92 -11.55
C THR A 803 3.33 12.91 -10.64
N ILE A 804 3.10 11.79 -9.94
CA ILE A 804 2.09 11.67 -8.90
C ILE A 804 2.78 11.67 -7.55
N GLU A 805 2.62 12.73 -6.78
CA GLU A 805 3.10 12.80 -5.41
C GLU A 805 2.01 12.26 -4.48
N GLY A 806 2.35 11.28 -3.66
CA GLY A 806 1.45 10.73 -2.65
C GLY A 806 1.92 11.07 -1.26
N VAL A 807 1.00 11.49 -0.39
CA VAL A 807 1.28 11.70 1.03
C VAL A 807 0.17 11.08 1.86
N LEU A 808 0.56 10.35 2.90
CA LEU A 808 -0.32 9.79 3.90
C LEU A 808 -0.14 10.53 5.21
N ARG A 809 -1.25 11.00 5.79
CA ARG A 809 -1.30 11.64 7.11
C ARG A 809 -2.13 10.82 8.08
N TYR A 810 -1.71 10.70 9.33
CA TYR A 810 -2.47 10.02 10.37
C TYR A 810 -2.14 10.53 11.77
N ILE A 811 -3.05 10.27 12.71
CA ILE A 811 -2.84 10.47 14.15
C ILE A 811 -2.60 9.11 14.79
N GLN A 812 -1.55 8.99 15.61
CA GLN A 812 -1.26 7.76 16.33
C GLN A 812 -2.33 7.51 17.41
N ARG A 813 -2.85 6.28 17.44
CA ARG A 813 -3.85 5.85 18.42
C ARG A 813 -3.32 4.79 19.37
N HIS A 814 -3.87 4.75 20.59
CA HIS A 814 -3.44 3.86 21.66
C HIS A 814 -4.62 3.21 22.38
N HIS A 815 -4.47 1.94 22.79
CA HIS A 815 -5.49 1.24 23.56
C HIS A 815 -5.59 1.72 25.02
N SER A 816 -4.55 2.35 25.56
CA SER A 816 -4.53 2.92 26.91
C SER A 816 -3.50 4.04 27.00
N TYR A 817 -3.64 4.93 27.98
CA TYR A 817 -2.61 5.94 28.24
C TYR A 817 -1.29 5.32 28.76
N ARG A 818 -1.34 4.14 29.39
CA ARG A 818 -0.13 3.42 29.83
C ARG A 818 0.61 2.79 28.67
N SER A 819 -0.09 2.17 27.71
CA SER A 819 0.54 1.61 26.51
C SER A 819 1.23 2.69 25.68
N ALA A 820 0.70 3.91 25.70
CA ALA A 820 1.34 5.05 25.06
C ALA A 820 2.65 5.48 25.76
N ASN A 821 2.81 5.20 27.07
CA ASN A 821 3.94 5.61 27.92
C ASN A 821 4.79 4.41 28.39
N VAL A 822 4.76 3.27 27.68
CA VAL A 822 5.76 2.22 27.92
C VAL A 822 7.00 2.66 27.16
N ALA A 823 8.07 2.97 27.90
CA ALA A 823 9.36 3.31 27.35
C ALA A 823 9.74 2.34 26.21
N GLU A 824 10.14 2.92 25.07
CA GLU A 824 10.78 2.21 23.95
C GLU A 824 12.02 1.43 24.41
#